data_AF-A0A2D5BDH6-F1
#
_entry.id   AF-A0A2D5BDH6-F1
#
_cell.length_a   1.000
_cell.length_b   1.000
_cell.length_c   1.000
_cell.angle_alpha   90.00
_cell.angle_beta   90.00
_cell.angle_gamma   90.00
#
_symmetry.space_group_name_H-M   'P 1'
#
loop_
_entity.id
_entity.type
_entity.pdbx_description
1 polymer ?
#
loop_
_entity_poly.entity_id
_entity_poly.type
_entity_poly.pdbx_seq_one_letter_code
_entity_poly.pdbx_strand_id
1 'polypeptide(L)'
;MIRSALLVVFFLYGFLMKFTLIASADGPTLELPSNIELVKSMPLRSLIGQLIVVSGYSNKGDNHFSLLKKWTRKGEIGGVIWMQGSPYRQKRMIEELQRISLKKNRIPLFMAQDAEWGASMRLDSLERLPWPLTLGATKNSDLAYEYGKSLGQESKFLGININFSPVVDLNTNPKNPIIGQRSLGSDISNVNFLSSQQILGIQSQQVMACAKHFPGHGDTEKDSHKTLPILSHDKETFKRRELSPFIHSIKSRVGAIMVAHLDIPSLDSSRTPASLSKIIVSDWLRDSLNFQGLIITDALNMNGLAQDLSPGEIEVRAIEAGNDLLLFVSDPKAAIDAIIEAIEIGRLSRDVIENHVLRILNSKLNFIHSGDTENYNLKMIHNERKILSKKIYANSKTLVFDKSKVFDSNHSSDFFFKTYVNGLNNDKYLNKILSRYEEDLTKSEPGEKDFIWFVNIQPTDNPWKRGLISKQLISDANKFKENGFDIGLIQMANPYGLITDKYLSSSKCDIDKLFESVIIGYEGRDIALELMIDAILIGEKDQFLGRIPVSGINLNPTLNRCSFNAMNIDISVQDSINLIVSEGLSENAFPGCQIFLSRYGNVLIDSAWGTLNGLNPLNKNHLFDIASLTKIMATMPLLMTHYEDHENGGSDFLDAYFSQLLPEFKQTILDSIQIKDVLAHQSGLPGWIPFYQDFIMSDGTLSKDYFSAKETGENNIFITPSLFTSRKIRDTIFKSITSVQLGESHYRYSDLGFYLFQRFLEKEYKQDIDQILKTGWYNPMELEMTYSPLENGYLKSDIAPTEYDSTFRKIQIHGTVHDQGAALLGGVAGHAGLFANASSVGKMMQMFLNGGSYNGYEYLNPKTIDLFVKCFSCDSGNRRGLGFDRPQIDGDGPTCGCVSSKSFGHTGFTGTFAWADPESGIVLVFLSNRIFPDAENKKIYELDIRTRIQQAVQNCIL
;
A
#
# COMPACT_ATOMS: atom_id res chain seq x y z
N MET A 1 -44.23 -12.60 23.34
CA MET A 1 -43.81 -11.48 24.22
C MET A 1 -42.97 -11.88 25.43
N ILE A 2 -42.93 -13.15 25.88
CA ILE A 2 -42.10 -13.57 27.04
C ILE A 2 -40.74 -14.19 26.62
N ARG A 3 -40.56 -14.60 25.35
CA ARG A 3 -39.27 -15.12 24.85
C ARG A 3 -38.25 -14.05 24.42
N SER A 4 -38.70 -12.83 24.11
CA SER A 4 -37.81 -11.72 23.73
C SER A 4 -37.22 -10.97 24.93
N ALA A 5 -37.84 -11.10 26.12
CA ALA A 5 -37.36 -10.47 27.36
C ALA A 5 -36.22 -11.25 28.04
N LEU A 6 -36.14 -12.58 27.85
CA LEU A 6 -35.08 -13.41 28.45
C LEU A 6 -33.73 -13.32 27.70
N LEU A 7 -33.73 -13.00 26.40
CA LEU A 7 -32.50 -12.82 25.62
C LEU A 7 -31.80 -11.48 25.92
N VAL A 8 -32.56 -10.45 26.31
CA VAL A 8 -32.03 -9.13 26.69
C VAL A 8 -31.40 -9.18 28.08
N VAL A 9 -31.91 -9.99 29.01
CA VAL A 9 -31.34 -10.15 30.35
C VAL A 9 -30.03 -10.96 30.34
N PHE A 10 -29.85 -11.92 29.42
CA PHE A 10 -28.59 -12.66 29.28
C PHE A 10 -27.48 -11.85 28.58
N PHE A 11 -27.84 -10.95 27.66
CA PHE A 11 -26.88 -10.06 26.99
C PHE A 11 -26.43 -8.89 27.89
N LEU A 12 -27.30 -8.39 28.77
CA LEU A 12 -26.95 -7.34 29.74
C LEU A 12 -26.08 -7.86 30.91
N TYR A 13 -26.20 -9.14 31.30
CA TYR A 13 -25.32 -9.74 32.31
C TYR A 13 -23.90 -10.05 31.79
N GLY A 14 -23.76 -10.33 30.49
CA GLY A 14 -22.46 -10.57 29.84
C GLY A 14 -21.63 -9.31 29.56
N PHE A 15 -22.27 -8.14 29.47
CA PHE A 15 -21.59 -6.88 29.16
C PHE A 15 -21.20 -6.07 30.40
N LEU A 16 -21.94 -6.20 31.52
CA LEU A 16 -21.64 -5.54 32.79
C LEU A 16 -20.56 -6.24 33.65
N MET A 17 -20.17 -7.49 33.33
CA MET A 17 -19.07 -8.18 34.02
C MET A 17 -17.66 -7.91 33.44
N LYS A 18 -17.53 -7.12 32.36
CA LYS A 18 -16.22 -6.78 31.77
C LYS A 18 -15.60 -5.47 32.27
N PHE A 19 -16.26 -4.73 33.17
CA PHE A 19 -15.73 -3.47 33.70
C PHE A 19 -15.73 -3.30 35.22
N THR A 20 -16.01 -4.35 35.99
CA THR A 20 -15.81 -4.35 37.45
C THR A 20 -15.22 -5.67 37.89
N LEU A 21 -13.92 -5.82 37.69
CA LEU A 21 -13.05 -6.79 38.38
C LEU A 21 -11.62 -6.22 38.42
N ILE A 22 -11.50 -5.02 39.00
CA ILE A 22 -10.29 -4.58 39.71
C ILE A 22 -10.78 -4.21 41.11
N ALA A 23 -10.90 -5.21 41.97
CA ALA A 23 -10.83 -5.11 43.42
C ALA A 23 -11.22 -6.46 44.04
N SER A 24 -10.49 -6.82 45.10
CA SER A 24 -10.64 -7.99 45.98
C SER A 24 -10.36 -9.38 45.38
N ALA A 25 -9.09 -9.77 45.43
CA ALA A 25 -8.68 -11.15 45.66
C ALA A 25 -7.70 -11.15 46.86
N ASP A 26 -8.24 -11.15 48.07
CA ASP A 26 -7.47 -11.41 49.30
C ASP A 26 -7.16 -12.91 49.40
N GLY A 27 -6.00 -13.25 48.87
CA GLY A 27 -5.15 -14.41 49.20
C GLY A 27 -3.72 -13.96 48.94
N PRO A 28 -2.67 -14.54 49.56
CA PRO A 28 -1.33 -13.97 49.53
C PRO A 28 -0.81 -13.97 48.09
N THR A 29 -1.00 -12.86 47.40
CA THR A 29 -0.43 -12.58 46.10
C THR A 29 1.01 -12.19 46.37
N LEU A 30 1.92 -13.06 45.96
CA LEU A 30 3.30 -12.65 45.72
C LEU A 30 3.24 -11.58 44.62
N GLU A 31 3.21 -10.30 44.99
CA GLU A 31 3.46 -9.20 44.08
C GLU A 31 4.79 -9.49 43.37
N LEU A 32 4.73 -9.76 42.06
CA LEU A 32 5.93 -9.78 41.25
C LEU A 32 6.50 -8.36 41.26
N PRO A 33 7.82 -8.16 41.47
CA PRO A 33 8.42 -6.83 41.41
C PRO A 33 8.06 -6.15 40.10
N SER A 34 7.89 -4.82 40.11
CA SER A 34 7.82 -4.07 38.85
C SER A 34 9.05 -4.39 37.99
N ASN A 35 8.91 -4.48 36.66
CA ASN A 35 10.05 -4.80 35.78
C ASN A 35 11.27 -3.90 36.02
N ILE A 36 11.04 -2.67 36.49
CA ILE A 36 12.08 -1.70 36.88
C ILE A 36 12.91 -2.22 38.08
N GLU A 37 12.26 -2.73 39.12
CA GLU A 37 12.95 -3.28 40.30
C GLU A 37 13.71 -4.57 39.96
N LEU A 38 13.13 -5.41 39.10
CA LEU A 38 13.79 -6.62 38.61
C LEU A 38 15.06 -6.27 37.81
N VAL A 39 14.99 -5.28 36.92
CA VAL A 39 16.15 -4.80 36.14
C VAL A 39 17.24 -4.24 37.05
N LYS A 40 16.88 -3.35 37.97
CA LYS A 40 17.84 -2.70 38.88
C LYS A 40 18.56 -3.69 39.78
N SER A 41 17.88 -4.73 40.24
CA SER A 41 18.45 -5.77 41.11
C SER A 41 19.18 -6.90 40.35
N MET A 42 19.12 -6.91 39.01
CA MET A 42 19.73 -7.98 38.21
C MET A 42 21.26 -7.90 38.22
N PRO A 43 21.97 -9.03 38.44
CA PRO A 43 23.41 -9.09 38.28
C PRO A 43 23.83 -8.67 36.86
N LEU A 44 24.89 -7.86 36.75
CA LEU A 44 25.30 -7.25 35.47
C LEU A 44 25.48 -8.27 34.34
N ARG A 45 26.09 -9.43 34.61
CA ARG A 45 26.22 -10.51 33.62
C ARG A 45 24.88 -11.02 33.10
N SER A 46 23.91 -11.24 33.99
CA SER A 46 22.57 -11.70 33.61
C SER A 46 21.76 -10.62 32.91
N LEU A 47 21.98 -9.36 33.29
CA LEU A 47 21.41 -8.19 32.63
C LEU A 47 21.89 -8.12 31.18
N ILE A 48 23.20 -8.17 30.95
CA ILE A 48 23.79 -8.18 29.60
C ILE A 48 23.32 -9.41 28.81
N GLY A 49 23.23 -10.57 29.47
CA GLY A 49 22.73 -11.80 28.87
C GLY A 49 21.36 -11.64 28.23
N GLN A 50 20.47 -10.76 28.72
CA GLN A 50 19.15 -10.53 28.12
C GLN A 50 19.21 -9.98 26.69
N LEU A 51 20.27 -9.28 26.30
CA LEU A 51 20.45 -8.72 24.96
C LEU A 51 20.87 -9.80 23.94
N ILE A 52 21.39 -10.94 24.41
CA ILE A 52 22.07 -11.93 23.57
C ILE A 52 21.10 -12.98 23.04
N VAL A 53 21.07 -13.14 21.72
CA VAL A 53 20.34 -14.20 21.02
C VAL A 53 21.32 -15.10 20.26
N VAL A 54 21.36 -16.38 20.65
CA VAL A 54 22.24 -17.39 20.03
C VAL A 54 21.50 -18.27 19.04
N SER A 55 22.22 -18.96 18.16
CA SER A 55 21.62 -19.92 17.23
C SER A 55 21.36 -21.29 17.87
N GLY A 56 20.17 -21.84 17.62
CA GLY A 56 19.74 -23.18 18.03
C GLY A 56 19.46 -24.08 16.83
N TYR A 57 19.94 -25.33 16.90
CA TYR A 57 19.76 -26.32 15.84
C TYR A 57 19.27 -27.64 16.43
N SER A 58 18.09 -28.11 16.02
CA SER A 58 17.60 -29.41 16.50
C SER A 58 18.27 -30.59 15.79
N ASN A 59 19.00 -30.38 14.70
CA ASN A 59 19.75 -31.41 13.98
C ASN A 59 21.22 -31.59 14.42
N LYS A 60 21.78 -30.75 15.30
CA LYS A 60 23.20 -30.81 15.73
C LYS A 60 23.49 -31.74 16.93
N GLY A 61 22.50 -32.49 17.39
CA GLY A 61 22.67 -33.49 18.46
C GLY A 61 22.88 -32.93 19.87
N ASP A 62 23.15 -33.83 20.82
CA ASP A 62 23.08 -33.55 22.26
C ASP A 62 24.18 -32.61 22.79
N ASN A 63 25.35 -32.58 22.14
CA ASN A 63 26.44 -31.67 22.51
C ASN A 63 26.03 -30.22 22.32
N HIS A 64 25.44 -29.90 21.16
CA HIS A 64 24.91 -28.56 20.89
C HIS A 64 23.79 -28.20 21.86
N PHE A 65 22.87 -29.12 22.13
CA PHE A 65 21.79 -28.85 23.08
C PHE A 65 22.30 -28.65 24.51
N SER A 66 23.33 -29.40 24.92
CA SER A 66 23.97 -29.24 26.23
C SER A 66 24.65 -27.89 26.38
N LEU A 67 25.20 -27.34 25.30
CA LEU A 67 25.74 -25.98 25.27
C LEU A 67 24.63 -24.92 25.48
N LEU A 68 23.51 -25.03 24.77
CA LEU A 68 22.35 -24.14 24.97
C LEU A 68 21.83 -24.19 26.42
N LYS A 69 21.71 -25.40 27.00
CA LYS A 69 21.34 -25.57 28.41
C LYS A 69 22.33 -24.93 29.36
N LYS A 70 23.64 -24.99 29.07
CA LYS A 70 24.70 -24.38 29.88
C LYS A 70 24.55 -22.85 29.89
N TRP A 71 24.43 -22.22 28.73
CA TRP A 71 24.24 -20.77 28.60
C TRP A 71 22.95 -20.31 29.29
N THR A 72 21.86 -21.06 29.08
CA THR A 72 20.56 -20.77 29.74
C THR A 72 20.67 -20.81 31.26
N ARG A 73 21.30 -21.84 31.84
CA ARG A 73 21.41 -21.99 33.31
C ARG A 73 22.20 -20.86 33.97
N LYS A 74 23.12 -20.25 33.24
CA LYS A 74 23.95 -19.16 33.74
C LYS A 74 23.35 -17.77 33.50
N GLY A 75 22.22 -17.68 32.79
CA GLY A 75 21.65 -16.41 32.37
C GLY A 75 22.53 -15.66 31.37
N GLU A 76 23.36 -16.37 30.59
CA GLU A 76 24.25 -15.77 29.58
C GLU A 76 23.50 -15.45 28.26
N ILE A 77 22.22 -15.81 28.14
CA ILE A 77 21.40 -15.57 26.95
C ILE A 77 19.98 -15.13 27.31
N GLY A 78 19.39 -14.30 26.46
CA GLY A 78 18.03 -13.77 26.56
C GLY A 78 17.07 -14.41 25.56
N GLY A 79 17.60 -15.05 24.52
CA GLY A 79 16.84 -15.79 23.54
C GLY A 79 17.66 -16.73 22.66
N VAL A 80 16.95 -17.46 21.79
CA VAL A 80 17.50 -18.38 20.79
C VAL A 80 16.80 -18.18 19.45
N ILE A 81 17.56 -18.02 18.36
CA ILE A 81 17.05 -18.11 16.99
C ILE A 81 17.18 -19.55 16.48
N TRP A 82 16.08 -20.15 16.07
CA TRP A 82 16.01 -21.54 15.65
C TRP A 82 16.22 -21.70 14.14
N MET A 83 17.23 -22.50 13.81
CA MET A 83 17.69 -22.76 12.46
C MET A 83 17.29 -24.19 12.02
N GLN A 84 18.10 -24.85 11.20
CA GLN A 84 17.71 -26.09 10.56
C GLN A 84 17.48 -27.26 11.53
N GLY A 85 16.45 -28.07 11.24
CA GLY A 85 16.17 -29.31 11.94
C GLY A 85 14.73 -29.80 11.79
N SER A 86 14.19 -30.49 12.80
CA SER A 86 12.86 -31.10 12.75
C SER A 86 11.89 -30.53 13.80
N PRO A 87 10.58 -30.41 13.47
CA PRO A 87 9.61 -29.63 14.26
C PRO A 87 9.40 -30.16 15.68
N TYR A 88 9.14 -31.46 15.85
CA TYR A 88 8.89 -32.04 17.18
C TYR A 88 10.14 -32.05 18.07
N ARG A 89 11.33 -32.16 17.47
CA ARG A 89 12.58 -32.11 18.24
C ARG A 89 12.87 -30.68 18.70
N GLN A 90 12.70 -29.69 17.82
CA GLN A 90 12.78 -28.27 18.18
C GLN A 90 11.81 -27.94 19.31
N LYS A 91 10.52 -28.31 19.18
CA LYS A 91 9.51 -28.04 20.20
C LYS A 91 9.91 -28.56 21.59
N ARG A 92 10.34 -29.83 21.68
CA ARG A 92 10.80 -30.42 22.96
C ARG A 92 12.03 -29.70 23.52
N MET A 93 12.97 -29.30 22.66
CA MET A 93 14.14 -28.55 23.11
C MET A 93 13.77 -27.15 23.61
N ILE A 94 12.83 -26.47 22.97
CA ILE A 94 12.29 -25.18 23.39
C ILE A 94 11.64 -25.29 24.77
N GLU A 95 10.75 -26.27 24.97
CA GLU A 95 10.06 -26.51 26.25
C GLU A 95 11.06 -26.75 27.39
N GLU A 96 12.10 -27.57 27.15
CA GLU A 96 13.16 -27.84 28.12
C GLU A 96 13.98 -26.58 28.45
N LEU A 97 14.32 -25.75 27.45
CA LEU A 97 15.06 -24.49 27.68
C LEU A 97 14.22 -23.47 28.44
N GLN A 98 12.93 -23.32 28.11
CA GLN A 98 12.02 -22.44 28.85
C GLN A 98 11.91 -22.87 30.32
N ARG A 99 11.75 -24.18 30.57
CA ARG A 99 11.71 -24.74 31.93
C ARG A 99 12.99 -24.46 32.70
N ILE A 100 14.16 -24.61 32.07
CA ILE A 100 15.44 -24.29 32.69
C ILE A 100 15.54 -22.80 33.01
N SER A 101 15.18 -21.92 32.06
CA SER A 101 15.27 -20.47 32.24
C SER A 101 14.35 -19.98 33.35
N LEU A 102 13.09 -20.41 33.36
CA LEU A 102 12.13 -20.05 34.42
C LEU A 102 12.60 -20.56 35.79
N LYS A 103 13.14 -21.79 35.88
CA LYS A 103 13.64 -22.36 37.13
C LYS A 103 14.89 -21.67 37.66
N LYS A 104 15.80 -21.23 36.78
CA LYS A 104 17.12 -20.70 37.17
C LYS A 104 17.18 -19.17 37.21
N ASN A 105 16.50 -18.52 36.28
CA ASN A 105 16.60 -17.07 36.04
C ASN A 105 15.27 -16.34 36.29
N ARG A 106 14.15 -17.06 36.47
CA ARG A 106 12.78 -16.52 36.62
C ARG A 106 12.27 -15.68 35.43
N ILE A 107 13.02 -15.68 34.31
CA ILE A 107 12.70 -14.92 33.10
C ILE A 107 12.66 -15.91 31.93
N PRO A 108 11.62 -15.90 31.09
CA PRO A 108 11.55 -16.76 29.91
C PRO A 108 12.54 -16.30 28.82
N LEU A 109 12.85 -17.20 27.90
CA LEU A 109 13.67 -16.87 26.72
C LEU A 109 12.79 -16.42 25.56
N PHE A 110 13.30 -15.50 24.74
CA PHE A 110 12.78 -15.37 23.38
C PHE A 110 13.16 -16.60 22.55
N MET A 111 12.22 -17.08 21.74
CA MET A 111 12.38 -18.17 20.81
C MET A 111 11.99 -17.61 19.44
N ALA A 112 13.00 -17.33 18.62
CA ALA A 112 12.84 -16.66 17.35
C ALA A 112 13.05 -17.61 16.17
N GLN A 113 12.45 -17.32 15.02
CA GLN A 113 12.70 -18.07 13.79
C GLN A 113 12.40 -17.20 12.55
N ASP A 114 13.21 -17.33 11.50
CA ASP A 114 12.79 -16.90 10.16
C ASP A 114 11.80 -17.92 9.61
N ALA A 115 10.52 -17.56 9.63
CA ALA A 115 9.43 -18.37 9.10
C ALA A 115 8.56 -17.53 8.16
N GLU A 116 9.20 -16.90 7.16
CA GLU A 116 8.58 -15.93 6.24
C GLU A 116 7.44 -16.53 5.41
N TRP A 117 7.54 -17.80 5.02
CA TRP A 117 6.50 -18.58 4.35
C TRP A 117 6.09 -19.82 5.16
N GLY A 118 6.32 -19.77 6.47
CA GLY A 118 6.20 -20.87 7.39
C GLY A 118 7.55 -21.42 7.86
N ALA A 119 7.49 -22.24 8.89
CA ALA A 119 8.66 -22.82 9.53
C ALA A 119 9.40 -23.83 8.63
N SER A 120 8.77 -24.28 7.54
CA SER A 120 9.43 -25.05 6.46
C SER A 120 10.61 -24.33 5.81
N MET A 121 10.73 -23.01 6.00
CA MET A 121 11.95 -22.25 5.66
C MET A 121 13.20 -22.78 6.37
N ARG A 122 13.04 -23.35 7.57
CA ARG A 122 14.12 -23.88 8.41
C ARG A 122 13.95 -25.37 8.70
N LEU A 123 12.72 -25.85 8.80
CA LEU A 123 12.40 -27.18 9.31
C LEU A 123 12.00 -28.14 8.20
N ASP A 124 12.45 -29.38 8.35
CA ASP A 124 11.99 -30.48 7.51
C ASP A 124 10.51 -30.83 7.75
N SER A 125 9.94 -31.59 6.83
CA SER A 125 8.63 -32.25 7.01
C SER A 125 7.42 -31.32 7.20
N LEU A 126 7.59 -30.01 6.98
CA LEU A 126 6.53 -28.99 7.04
C LEU A 126 6.22 -28.46 5.64
N GLU A 127 4.98 -28.03 5.42
CA GLU A 127 4.57 -27.44 4.15
C GLU A 127 4.74 -25.91 4.17
N ARG A 128 5.23 -25.34 3.06
CA ARG A 128 5.29 -23.88 2.88
C ARG A 128 3.99 -23.32 2.32
N LEU A 129 3.68 -22.10 2.76
CA LEU A 129 2.76 -21.21 2.05
C LEU A 129 3.39 -20.74 0.72
N PRO A 130 2.58 -20.16 -0.20
CA PRO A 130 3.11 -19.44 -1.35
C PRO A 130 4.11 -18.37 -0.90
N TRP A 131 5.07 -18.04 -1.75
CA TRP A 131 6.02 -16.99 -1.43
C TRP A 131 5.31 -15.64 -1.28
N PRO A 132 5.85 -14.71 -0.45
CA PRO A 132 5.25 -13.39 -0.26
C PRO A 132 4.96 -12.64 -1.56
N LEU A 133 5.79 -12.79 -2.60
CA LEU A 133 5.53 -12.15 -3.89
C LEU A 133 4.21 -12.63 -4.54
N THR A 134 3.92 -13.92 -4.43
CA THR A 134 2.66 -14.51 -4.93
C THR A 134 1.47 -13.95 -4.17
N LEU A 135 1.60 -13.76 -2.85
CA LEU A 135 0.60 -13.04 -2.06
C LEU A 135 0.46 -11.58 -2.51
N GLY A 136 1.59 -10.92 -2.81
CA GLY A 136 1.68 -9.59 -3.40
C GLY A 136 0.79 -9.41 -4.63
N ALA A 137 0.75 -10.42 -5.49
CA ALA A 137 -0.05 -10.40 -6.71
C ALA A 137 -1.57 -10.38 -6.47
N THR A 138 -2.03 -10.81 -5.28
CA THR A 138 -3.46 -10.87 -4.95
C THR A 138 -4.07 -9.51 -4.62
N LYS A 139 -3.25 -8.56 -4.12
CA LYS A 139 -3.69 -7.28 -3.52
C LYS A 139 -4.79 -7.41 -2.44
N ASN A 140 -4.95 -8.59 -1.84
CA ASN A 140 -6.06 -8.90 -0.95
C ASN A 140 -5.63 -8.86 0.52
N SER A 141 -6.17 -7.92 1.30
CA SER A 141 -5.88 -7.76 2.74
C SER A 141 -6.24 -8.98 3.56
N ASP A 142 -7.39 -9.59 3.28
CA ASP A 142 -7.91 -10.69 4.08
C ASP A 142 -7.00 -11.90 3.92
N LEU A 143 -6.53 -12.17 2.69
CA LEU A 143 -5.53 -13.20 2.45
C LEU A 143 -4.20 -12.88 3.13
N ALA A 144 -3.77 -11.61 3.17
CA ALA A 144 -2.55 -11.22 3.88
C ALA A 144 -2.67 -11.37 5.41
N TYR A 145 -3.84 -11.06 5.98
CA TYR A 145 -4.12 -11.30 7.40
C TYR A 145 -4.18 -12.81 7.70
N GLU A 146 -4.89 -13.60 6.88
CA GLU A 146 -4.94 -15.07 6.99
C GLU A 146 -3.53 -15.68 6.87
N TYR A 147 -2.68 -15.13 5.99
CA TYR A 147 -1.27 -15.51 5.84
C TYR A 147 -0.51 -15.27 7.14
N GLY A 148 -0.54 -14.04 7.67
CA GLY A 148 0.12 -13.70 8.93
C GLY A 148 -0.38 -14.55 10.10
N LYS A 149 -1.70 -14.77 10.19
CA LYS A 149 -2.32 -15.64 11.20
C LYS A 149 -1.79 -17.06 11.10
N SER A 150 -1.70 -17.62 9.90
CA SER A 150 -1.17 -18.97 9.67
C SER A 150 0.30 -19.11 10.08
N LEU A 151 1.11 -18.07 9.84
CA LEU A 151 2.49 -18.00 10.33
C LEU A 151 2.55 -17.99 11.87
N GLY A 152 1.69 -17.18 12.50
CA GLY A 152 1.58 -17.08 13.96
C GLY A 152 1.15 -18.39 14.62
N GLN A 153 0.16 -19.10 14.05
CA GLN A 153 -0.34 -20.38 14.57
C GLN A 153 0.76 -21.46 14.56
N GLU A 154 1.50 -21.59 13.46
CA GLU A 154 2.60 -22.55 13.35
C GLU A 154 3.76 -22.19 14.31
N SER A 155 4.07 -20.88 14.41
CA SER A 155 5.09 -20.38 15.35
C SER A 155 4.72 -20.73 16.80
N LYS A 156 3.48 -20.43 17.21
CA LYS A 156 2.96 -20.74 18.55
C LYS A 156 2.98 -22.24 18.83
N PHE A 157 2.60 -23.08 17.87
CA PHE A 157 2.68 -24.55 18.00
C PHE A 157 4.11 -25.06 18.29
N LEU A 158 5.10 -24.48 17.62
CA LEU A 158 6.51 -24.83 17.78
C LEU A 158 7.15 -24.23 19.04
N GLY A 159 6.45 -23.33 19.75
CA GLY A 159 6.97 -22.58 20.89
C GLY A 159 7.83 -21.36 20.50
N ILE A 160 7.73 -20.90 19.24
CA ILE A 160 8.32 -19.66 18.74
C ILE A 160 7.42 -18.49 19.14
N ASN A 161 8.02 -17.45 19.70
CA ASN A 161 7.35 -16.23 20.18
C ASN A 161 7.84 -14.95 19.48
N ILE A 162 8.87 -15.04 18.62
CA ILE A 162 9.21 -14.00 17.64
C ILE A 162 9.28 -14.66 16.25
N ASN A 163 8.47 -14.20 15.30
CA ASN A 163 8.62 -14.58 13.90
C ASN A 163 9.27 -13.41 13.14
N PHE A 164 10.40 -13.66 12.50
CA PHE A 164 11.07 -12.67 11.66
C PHE A 164 10.37 -12.51 10.31
N SER A 165 9.15 -11.97 10.37
CA SER A 165 8.25 -11.69 9.26
C SER A 165 7.33 -10.52 9.66
N PRO A 166 6.95 -9.62 8.74
CA PRO A 166 7.15 -9.70 7.29
C PRO A 166 8.45 -9.05 6.76
N VAL A 167 8.88 -9.50 5.59
CA VAL A 167 9.84 -8.75 4.75
C VAL A 167 9.07 -7.61 4.08
N VAL A 168 9.47 -6.37 4.38
CA VAL A 168 8.82 -5.14 3.89
C VAL A 168 9.67 -4.39 2.87
N ASP A 169 10.80 -4.99 2.46
CA ASP A 169 11.68 -4.44 1.43
C ASP A 169 10.95 -4.31 0.09
N LEU A 170 11.00 -3.12 -0.52
CA LEU A 170 10.42 -2.86 -1.84
C LEU A 170 11.34 -3.39 -2.93
N ASN A 171 10.94 -4.46 -3.61
CA ASN A 171 11.78 -5.11 -4.61
C ASN A 171 11.76 -4.36 -5.95
N THR A 172 12.24 -3.12 -5.96
CA THR A 172 12.28 -2.24 -7.13
C THR A 172 13.38 -2.60 -8.12
N ASN A 173 14.41 -3.33 -7.68
CA ASN A 173 15.52 -3.77 -8.51
C ASN A 173 15.35 -5.23 -8.96
N PRO A 174 15.07 -5.50 -10.25
CA PRO A 174 14.90 -6.88 -10.75
C PRO A 174 16.20 -7.71 -10.68
N LYS A 175 17.35 -7.07 -10.43
CA LYS A 175 18.63 -7.73 -10.25
C LYS A 175 18.96 -8.05 -8.80
N ASN A 176 18.07 -7.72 -7.87
CA ASN A 176 18.30 -7.98 -6.45
C ASN A 176 18.58 -9.47 -6.20
N PRO A 177 19.75 -9.84 -5.63
CA PRO A 177 20.16 -11.22 -5.49
C PRO A 177 19.59 -11.92 -4.24
N ILE A 178 18.93 -11.19 -3.34
CA ILE A 178 18.65 -11.65 -1.96
C ILE A 178 17.25 -11.27 -1.42
N ILE A 179 16.46 -10.48 -2.15
CA ILE A 179 15.06 -10.20 -1.80
C ILE A 179 14.15 -11.01 -2.71
N GLY A 180 14.19 -10.78 -4.03
CA GLY A 180 13.44 -11.61 -4.99
C GLY A 180 11.98 -11.83 -4.58
N GLN A 181 11.57 -13.09 -4.46
CA GLN A 181 10.20 -13.47 -4.11
C GLN A 181 9.88 -13.40 -2.60
N ARG A 182 10.82 -12.98 -1.74
CA ARG A 182 10.57 -12.69 -0.31
C ARG A 182 9.79 -11.41 -0.10
N SER A 183 9.93 -10.46 -1.01
CA SER A 183 9.17 -9.22 -0.95
C SER A 183 7.72 -9.45 -1.37
N LEU A 184 6.82 -8.65 -0.82
CA LEU A 184 5.44 -8.52 -1.27
C LEU A 184 5.31 -7.79 -2.62
N GLY A 185 6.39 -7.16 -3.12
CA GLY A 185 6.40 -6.45 -4.40
C GLY A 185 7.28 -5.21 -4.42
N SER A 186 7.14 -4.42 -5.47
CA SER A 186 7.79 -3.11 -5.61
C SER A 186 6.82 -1.94 -5.42
N ASP A 187 5.52 -2.19 -5.47
CA ASP A 187 4.49 -1.17 -5.28
C ASP A 187 4.41 -0.78 -3.79
N ILE A 188 4.79 0.45 -3.48
CA ILE A 188 4.91 0.97 -2.11
C ILE A 188 3.63 0.70 -1.32
N SER A 189 2.50 1.04 -1.91
CA SER A 189 1.22 0.97 -1.25
C SER A 189 0.71 -0.46 -1.03
N ASN A 190 0.85 -1.34 -2.02
CA ASN A 190 0.53 -2.75 -1.86
C ASN A 190 1.40 -3.40 -0.78
N VAL A 191 2.71 -3.11 -0.77
CA VAL A 191 3.61 -3.62 0.26
C VAL A 191 3.22 -3.07 1.64
N ASN A 192 2.95 -1.76 1.77
CA ASN A 192 2.48 -1.15 3.02
C ASN A 192 1.22 -1.86 3.55
N PHE A 193 0.23 -2.08 2.68
CA PHE A 193 -1.07 -2.64 3.06
C PHE A 193 -0.97 -4.12 3.44
N LEU A 194 -0.36 -4.94 2.60
CA LEU A 194 -0.25 -6.38 2.84
C LEU A 194 0.68 -6.68 4.03
N SER A 195 1.79 -5.95 4.19
CA SER A 195 2.68 -6.13 5.35
C SER A 195 2.00 -5.75 6.65
N SER A 196 1.21 -4.67 6.67
CA SER A 196 0.40 -4.27 7.84
C SER A 196 -0.56 -5.38 8.25
N GLN A 197 -1.25 -6.01 7.29
CA GLN A 197 -2.15 -7.13 7.56
C GLN A 197 -1.41 -8.39 8.02
N GLN A 198 -0.24 -8.69 7.45
CA GLN A 198 0.61 -9.79 7.93
C GLN A 198 1.07 -9.57 9.38
N ILE A 199 1.46 -8.34 9.75
CA ILE A 199 1.83 -7.97 11.13
C ILE A 199 0.65 -8.22 12.07
N LEU A 200 -0.53 -7.70 11.73
CA LEU A 200 -1.76 -7.90 12.53
C LEU A 200 -2.10 -9.39 12.66
N GLY A 201 -1.99 -10.15 11.57
CA GLY A 201 -2.23 -11.60 11.55
C GLY A 201 -1.29 -12.37 12.48
N ILE A 202 0.02 -12.14 12.39
CA ILE A 202 1.03 -12.80 13.24
C ILE A 202 0.76 -12.46 14.72
N GLN A 203 0.58 -11.17 15.03
CA GLN A 203 0.39 -10.70 16.40
C GLN A 203 -0.96 -11.11 17.00
N SER A 204 -1.99 -11.37 16.18
CA SER A 204 -3.26 -11.94 16.65
C SER A 204 -3.09 -13.30 17.34
N GLN A 205 -1.99 -14.00 17.04
CA GLN A 205 -1.64 -15.28 17.65
C GLN A 205 -0.67 -15.14 18.82
N GLN A 206 -0.46 -13.91 19.34
CA GLN A 206 0.49 -13.60 20.42
C GLN A 206 1.93 -13.99 20.08
N VAL A 207 2.28 -13.92 18.80
CA VAL A 207 3.66 -14.04 18.33
C VAL A 207 4.11 -12.65 17.89
N MET A 208 5.31 -12.24 18.29
CA MET A 208 5.84 -10.94 17.90
C MET A 208 6.22 -10.96 16.42
N ALA A 209 5.62 -10.05 15.65
CA ALA A 209 6.02 -9.79 14.27
C ALA A 209 7.28 -8.91 14.24
N CYS A 210 8.08 -9.05 13.19
CA CYS A 210 9.30 -8.27 13.00
C CYS A 210 9.42 -7.82 11.55
N ALA A 211 9.27 -6.52 11.30
CA ALA A 211 9.43 -5.94 9.98
C ALA A 211 10.92 -5.81 9.62
N LYS A 212 11.29 -6.21 8.39
CA LYS A 212 12.69 -6.25 7.97
C LYS A 212 12.89 -5.95 6.47
N HIS A 213 14.03 -5.42 6.03
CA HIS A 213 15.24 -5.14 6.83
C HIS A 213 15.54 -3.62 6.80
N PHE A 214 15.35 -2.95 7.94
CA PHE A 214 15.44 -1.49 8.03
C PHE A 214 16.83 -0.98 7.63
N PRO A 215 16.94 0.11 6.85
CA PRO A 215 15.84 0.94 6.31
C PRO A 215 15.33 0.53 4.92
N GLY A 216 15.70 -0.65 4.40
CA GLY A 216 15.21 -1.18 3.12
C GLY A 216 16.34 -1.78 2.27
N HIS A 217 16.22 -3.06 1.88
CA HIS A 217 17.25 -3.81 1.13
C HIS A 217 16.85 -4.10 -0.34
N GLY A 218 15.68 -3.63 -0.75
CA GLY A 218 15.06 -4.04 -2.01
C GLY A 218 15.71 -3.50 -3.30
N ASP A 219 16.49 -2.41 -3.22
CA ASP A 219 17.17 -1.78 -4.36
C ASP A 219 18.70 -1.96 -4.33
N THR A 220 19.16 -3.18 -3.99
CA THR A 220 20.59 -3.52 -4.00
C THR A 220 20.92 -4.54 -5.10
N GLU A 221 22.11 -4.44 -5.71
CA GLU A 221 22.62 -5.44 -6.66
C GLU A 221 23.61 -6.44 -6.02
N LYS A 222 23.86 -6.31 -4.71
CA LYS A 222 24.85 -7.09 -3.96
C LYS A 222 24.23 -7.76 -2.73
N ASP A 223 24.69 -8.97 -2.44
CA ASP A 223 24.24 -9.77 -1.29
C ASP A 223 25.01 -9.39 -0.02
N SER A 224 24.29 -8.94 1.02
CA SER A 224 24.86 -8.56 2.32
C SER A 224 25.52 -9.72 3.06
N HIS A 225 25.22 -10.98 2.71
CA HIS A 225 25.90 -12.15 3.27
C HIS A 225 27.34 -12.31 2.74
N LYS A 226 27.69 -11.57 1.67
CA LYS A 226 29.00 -11.66 1.00
C LYS A 226 29.81 -10.36 1.10
N THR A 227 29.15 -9.21 0.98
CA THR A 227 29.79 -7.88 0.96
C THR A 227 28.84 -6.83 1.52
N LEU A 228 29.32 -5.75 2.12
CA LEU A 228 28.49 -4.61 2.54
C LEU A 228 27.83 -3.94 1.31
N PRO A 229 26.50 -4.03 1.12
CA PRO A 229 25.82 -3.38 0.01
C PRO A 229 25.70 -1.87 0.27
N ILE A 230 25.86 -1.08 -0.77
CA ILE A 230 25.72 0.38 -0.72
C ILE A 230 24.40 0.76 -1.38
N LEU A 231 23.59 1.55 -0.69
CA LEU A 231 22.34 2.09 -1.21
C LEU A 231 22.46 3.60 -1.37
N SER A 232 22.51 4.06 -2.63
CA SER A 232 23.01 5.40 -2.99
C SER A 232 21.92 6.43 -3.29
N HIS A 233 20.67 6.16 -2.91
CA HIS A 233 19.57 7.10 -3.15
C HIS A 233 19.73 8.39 -2.35
N ASP A 234 19.16 9.48 -2.86
CA ASP A 234 19.04 10.71 -2.07
C ASP A 234 18.12 10.51 -0.86
N LYS A 235 18.23 11.41 0.11
CA LYS A 235 17.51 11.34 1.39
C LYS A 235 15.99 11.41 1.23
N GLU A 236 15.48 12.10 0.23
CA GLU A 236 14.03 12.24 0.00
C GLU A 236 13.45 10.98 -0.64
N THR A 237 14.17 10.36 -1.57
CA THR A 237 13.83 9.03 -2.11
C THR A 237 13.73 8.01 -0.97
N PHE A 238 14.74 7.95 -0.09
CA PHE A 238 14.73 7.07 1.09
C PHE A 238 13.50 7.26 1.97
N LYS A 239 13.17 8.52 2.31
CA LYS A 239 12.01 8.82 3.16
C LYS A 239 10.70 8.41 2.51
N ARG A 240 10.51 8.72 1.23
CA ARG A 240 9.24 8.52 0.53
C ARG A 240 9.02 7.06 0.12
N ARG A 241 10.09 6.34 -0.23
CA ARG A 241 10.01 4.98 -0.79
C ARG A 241 10.43 3.94 0.23
N GLU A 242 11.71 3.86 0.57
CA GLU A 242 12.27 2.80 1.41
C GLU A 242 11.72 2.81 2.86
N LEU A 243 11.54 3.99 3.46
CA LEU A 243 11.03 4.11 4.84
C LEU A 243 9.51 3.94 4.94
N SER A 244 8.77 4.08 3.84
CA SER A 244 7.31 4.03 3.86
C SER A 244 6.76 2.72 4.47
N PRO A 245 7.22 1.53 4.07
CA PRO A 245 6.76 0.28 4.68
C PRO A 245 7.06 0.15 6.17
N PHE A 246 8.17 0.74 6.65
CA PHE A 246 8.49 0.76 8.08
C PHE A 246 7.57 1.71 8.85
N ILE A 247 7.27 2.89 8.31
CA ILE A 247 6.28 3.82 8.89
C ILE A 247 4.92 3.13 9.04
N HIS A 248 4.47 2.40 8.02
CA HIS A 248 3.20 1.65 8.07
C HIS A 248 3.25 0.47 9.05
N SER A 249 4.40 -0.21 9.15
CA SER A 249 4.63 -1.26 10.16
C SER A 249 4.52 -0.70 11.59
N ILE A 250 5.08 0.49 11.84
CA ILE A 250 4.98 1.18 13.14
C ILE A 250 3.52 1.58 13.44
N LYS A 251 2.81 2.15 12.46
CA LYS A 251 1.37 2.47 12.58
C LYS A 251 0.53 1.22 12.90
N SER A 252 0.93 0.07 12.36
CA SER A 252 0.33 -1.25 12.65
C SER A 252 0.80 -1.89 13.96
N ARG A 253 1.55 -1.15 14.78
CA ARG A 253 2.09 -1.59 16.08
C ARG A 253 2.91 -2.86 15.99
N VAL A 254 3.81 -2.94 15.00
CA VAL A 254 4.78 -4.03 14.90
C VAL A 254 5.62 -4.12 16.18
N GLY A 255 5.82 -5.35 16.69
CA GLY A 255 6.53 -5.58 17.94
C GLY A 255 8.05 -5.40 17.84
N ALA A 256 8.62 -5.68 16.66
CA ALA A 256 10.04 -5.53 16.40
C ALA A 256 10.35 -5.01 14.99
N ILE A 257 11.53 -4.38 14.84
CA ILE A 257 12.13 -4.04 13.55
C ILE A 257 13.56 -4.57 13.53
N MET A 258 13.91 -5.28 12.46
CA MET A 258 15.26 -5.78 12.23
C MET A 258 16.05 -4.83 11.34
N VAL A 259 17.26 -4.47 11.74
CA VAL A 259 18.12 -3.50 11.04
C VAL A 259 19.18 -4.24 10.19
N ALA A 260 19.24 -3.89 8.91
CA ALA A 260 20.12 -4.51 7.92
C ALA A 260 21.59 -4.08 8.10
N HIS A 261 22.51 -4.85 7.50
CA HIS A 261 23.90 -4.44 7.31
C HIS A 261 24.06 -3.78 5.93
N LEU A 262 23.75 -2.48 5.84
CA LEU A 262 23.80 -1.66 4.62
C LEU A 262 24.59 -0.37 4.84
N ASP A 263 25.42 0.04 3.87
CA ASP A 263 26.01 1.39 3.80
C ASP A 263 25.02 2.34 3.12
N ILE A 264 24.65 3.43 3.80
CA ILE A 264 23.64 4.38 3.33
C ILE A 264 24.17 5.81 3.49
N PRO A 265 25.00 6.28 2.54
CA PRO A 265 25.72 7.55 2.66
C PRO A 265 24.82 8.78 2.79
N SER A 266 23.59 8.69 2.28
CA SER A 266 22.60 9.77 2.33
C SER A 266 21.93 9.93 3.70
N LEU A 267 21.97 8.89 4.55
CA LEU A 267 21.48 8.94 5.92
C LEU A 267 22.62 9.08 6.93
N ASP A 268 23.74 8.39 6.69
CA ASP A 268 24.95 8.46 7.51
C ASP A 268 26.21 8.51 6.61
N SER A 269 26.85 9.67 6.58
CA SER A 269 28.05 9.90 5.76
C SER A 269 29.31 9.17 6.26
N SER A 270 29.27 8.58 7.47
CA SER A 270 30.41 7.87 8.07
C SER A 270 30.70 6.52 7.40
N ARG A 271 29.81 6.04 6.52
CA ARG A 271 29.86 4.70 5.89
C ARG A 271 29.71 3.54 6.89
N THR A 272 29.29 3.83 8.12
CA THR A 272 29.00 2.80 9.11
C THR A 272 27.78 1.99 8.68
N PRO A 273 27.82 0.64 8.72
CA PRO A 273 26.65 -0.18 8.43
C PRO A 273 25.45 0.23 9.28
N ALA A 274 24.24 0.23 8.70
CA ALA A 274 23.02 0.70 9.36
C ALA A 274 22.81 0.11 10.76
N SER A 275 23.03 -1.19 10.96
CA SER A 275 22.92 -1.86 12.26
C SER A 275 23.90 -1.38 13.34
N LEU A 276 24.99 -0.71 12.97
CA LEU A 276 26.00 -0.15 13.88
C LEU A 276 26.01 1.39 13.88
N SER A 277 25.10 2.02 13.13
CA SER A 277 25.01 3.47 13.03
C SER A 277 24.02 4.01 14.06
N LYS A 278 24.51 4.81 15.02
CA LYS A 278 23.64 5.53 15.95
C LYS A 278 22.69 6.48 15.23
N ILE A 279 23.15 7.12 14.15
CA ILE A 279 22.31 8.02 13.34
C ILE A 279 21.11 7.26 12.78
N ILE A 280 21.34 6.08 12.20
CA ILE A 280 20.25 5.30 11.57
C ILE A 280 19.37 4.61 12.62
N VAL A 281 19.95 4.03 13.68
CA VAL A 281 19.20 3.24 14.66
C VAL A 281 18.53 4.12 15.72
N SER A 282 19.26 5.04 16.35
CA SER A 282 18.70 5.93 17.36
C SER A 282 17.98 7.10 16.70
N ASP A 283 18.70 7.95 15.95
CA ASP A 283 18.14 9.24 15.54
C ASP A 283 17.00 9.08 14.51
N TRP A 284 17.14 8.17 13.54
CA TRP A 284 16.09 7.90 12.55
C TRP A 284 15.00 6.95 13.08
N LEU A 285 15.35 5.72 13.45
CA LEU A 285 14.36 4.71 13.78
C LEU A 285 13.71 4.94 15.16
N ARG A 286 14.50 5.11 16.22
CA ARG A 286 13.97 5.29 17.57
C ARG A 286 13.30 6.66 17.73
N ASP A 287 13.99 7.73 17.36
CA ASP A 287 13.58 9.10 17.69
C ASP A 287 12.69 9.71 16.61
N SER A 288 13.17 9.81 15.36
CA SER A 288 12.42 10.47 14.27
C SER A 288 11.15 9.72 13.88
N LEU A 289 11.22 8.39 13.76
CA LEU A 289 10.04 7.55 13.50
C LEU A 289 9.28 7.16 14.77
N ASN A 290 9.75 7.58 15.95
CA ASN A 290 9.13 7.32 17.24
C ASN A 290 8.82 5.83 17.51
N PHE A 291 9.68 4.92 17.03
CA PHE A 291 9.43 3.49 17.18
C PHE A 291 9.59 3.03 18.64
N GLN A 292 8.56 2.41 19.22
CA GLN A 292 8.56 1.99 20.63
C GLN A 292 8.86 0.50 20.85
N GLY A 293 8.92 -0.31 19.79
CA GLY A 293 9.18 -1.75 19.88
C GLY A 293 10.66 -2.10 20.05
N LEU A 294 10.98 -3.39 19.85
CA LEU A 294 12.36 -3.89 19.91
C LEU A 294 13.10 -3.63 18.60
N ILE A 295 14.29 -3.06 18.70
CA ILE A 295 15.22 -2.96 17.59
C ILE A 295 16.19 -4.13 17.67
N ILE A 296 16.29 -4.90 16.59
CA ILE A 296 17.06 -6.14 16.53
C ILE A 296 18.09 -6.01 15.40
N THR A 297 19.34 -6.41 15.66
CA THR A 297 20.32 -6.50 14.57
C THR A 297 19.94 -7.63 13.60
N ASP A 298 20.28 -7.50 12.32
CA ASP A 298 20.46 -8.70 11.49
C ASP A 298 21.63 -9.56 12.05
N ALA A 299 21.84 -10.75 11.52
CA ALA A 299 22.78 -11.73 12.07
C ALA A 299 24.23 -11.20 12.09
N LEU A 300 24.78 -10.98 13.29
CA LEU A 300 26.09 -10.34 13.47
C LEU A 300 27.28 -11.15 12.93
N ASN A 301 27.07 -12.43 12.62
CA ASN A 301 28.09 -13.30 12.01
C ASN A 301 28.13 -13.21 10.47
N MET A 302 27.36 -12.31 9.84
CA MET A 302 27.36 -12.11 8.39
C MET A 302 28.67 -11.46 7.92
N ASN A 303 29.25 -12.00 6.83
CA ASN A 303 30.55 -11.54 6.30
C ASN A 303 30.54 -10.08 5.84
N GLY A 304 29.38 -9.50 5.52
CA GLY A 304 29.26 -8.07 5.19
C GLY A 304 29.55 -7.13 6.36
N LEU A 305 29.48 -7.64 7.60
CA LEU A 305 29.75 -6.91 8.84
C LEU A 305 31.08 -7.33 9.50
N ALA A 306 31.42 -8.62 9.42
CA ALA A 306 32.47 -9.24 10.23
C ALA A 306 33.92 -9.11 9.70
N GLN A 307 34.15 -8.43 8.57
CA GLN A 307 35.50 -8.41 7.97
C GLN A 307 36.54 -7.61 8.78
N ASP A 308 36.11 -6.67 9.63
CA ASP A 308 37.03 -5.69 10.26
C ASP A 308 36.92 -5.58 11.79
N LEU A 309 36.06 -6.37 12.46
CA LEU A 309 35.80 -6.26 13.91
C LEU A 309 35.86 -7.62 14.61
N SER A 310 36.53 -7.67 15.76
CA SER A 310 36.63 -8.88 16.58
C SER A 310 35.30 -9.19 17.30
N PRO A 311 35.00 -10.47 17.60
CA PRO A 311 33.88 -10.83 18.47
C PRO A 311 33.91 -10.05 19.79
N GLY A 312 32.76 -9.55 20.23
CA GLY A 312 32.62 -8.66 21.39
C GLY A 312 32.56 -7.18 21.00
N GLU A 313 33.42 -6.72 20.08
CA GLU A 313 33.43 -5.31 19.65
C GLU A 313 32.19 -4.97 18.80
N ILE A 314 31.76 -5.89 17.93
CA ILE A 314 30.55 -5.72 17.12
C ILE A 314 29.32 -5.55 18.02
N GLU A 315 29.22 -6.38 19.06
CA GLU A 315 28.15 -6.36 20.05
C GLU A 315 28.10 -5.05 20.82
N VAL A 316 29.26 -4.53 21.26
CA VAL A 316 29.34 -3.22 21.93
C VAL A 316 28.87 -2.10 21.00
N ARG A 317 29.34 -2.06 19.74
CA ARG A 317 28.93 -1.03 18.76
C ARG A 317 27.45 -1.11 18.41
N ALA A 318 26.88 -2.30 18.34
CA ALA A 318 25.44 -2.47 18.11
C ALA A 318 24.59 -1.91 19.26
N ILE A 319 25.04 -2.06 20.51
CA ILE A 319 24.39 -1.44 21.68
C ILE A 319 24.53 0.09 21.62
N GLU A 320 25.73 0.61 21.31
CA GLU A 320 25.96 2.06 21.15
C GLU A 320 25.06 2.69 20.08
N ALA A 321 24.77 1.94 19.01
CA ALA A 321 23.84 2.37 17.97
C ALA A 321 22.39 2.44 18.45
N GLY A 322 22.01 1.63 19.45
CA GLY A 322 20.68 1.59 20.05
C GLY A 322 19.89 0.29 19.83
N ASN A 323 20.54 -0.80 19.40
CA ASN A 323 19.88 -2.10 19.25
C ASN A 323 19.58 -2.73 20.62
N ASP A 324 18.38 -3.27 20.78
CA ASP A 324 17.95 -3.95 22.01
C ASP A 324 18.39 -5.42 22.03
N LEU A 325 18.32 -6.12 20.89
CA LEU A 325 18.69 -7.53 20.75
C LEU A 325 19.81 -7.74 19.72
N LEU A 326 20.81 -8.52 20.12
CA LEU A 326 21.98 -8.88 19.34
C LEU A 326 21.81 -10.30 18.78
N LEU A 327 21.59 -10.39 17.47
CA LEU A 327 21.24 -11.63 16.81
C LEU A 327 22.47 -12.42 16.37
N PHE A 328 22.42 -13.74 16.59
CA PHE A 328 23.43 -14.70 16.11
C PHE A 328 24.82 -14.56 16.77
N VAL A 329 24.84 -14.16 18.05
CA VAL A 329 26.09 -14.09 18.84
C VAL A 329 26.71 -15.48 18.96
N SER A 330 27.96 -15.62 18.50
CA SER A 330 28.65 -16.91 18.41
C SER A 330 29.32 -17.33 19.73
N ASP A 331 29.83 -16.36 20.50
CA ASP A 331 30.40 -16.58 21.83
C ASP A 331 29.77 -15.61 22.85
N PRO A 332 28.68 -16.03 23.52
CA PRO A 332 28.01 -15.22 24.54
C PRO A 332 28.94 -14.78 25.67
N LYS A 333 29.93 -15.60 26.04
CA LYS A 333 30.84 -15.26 27.13
C LYS A 333 31.74 -14.10 26.70
N ALA A 334 32.34 -14.18 25.51
CA ALA A 334 33.19 -13.11 24.98
C ALA A 334 32.41 -11.80 24.81
N ALA A 335 31.18 -11.86 24.29
CA ALA A 335 30.31 -10.69 24.17
C ALA A 335 29.99 -10.06 25.54
N ILE A 336 29.63 -10.86 26.55
CA ILE A 336 29.36 -10.36 27.91
C ILE A 336 30.61 -9.72 28.52
N ASP A 337 31.76 -10.38 28.39
CA ASP A 337 33.03 -9.91 28.95
C ASP A 337 33.42 -8.55 28.33
N ALA A 338 33.28 -8.40 27.01
CA ALA A 338 33.56 -7.15 26.29
C ALA A 338 32.60 -6.01 26.68
N ILE A 339 31.30 -6.30 26.88
CA ILE A 339 30.32 -5.28 27.31
C ILE A 339 30.60 -4.85 28.75
N ILE A 340 31.03 -5.75 29.64
CA ILE A 340 31.46 -5.39 30.99
C ILE A 340 32.68 -4.47 30.94
N GLU A 341 33.69 -4.81 30.15
CA GLU A 341 34.88 -3.98 29.97
C GLU A 341 34.50 -2.58 29.43
N ALA A 342 33.61 -2.51 28.43
CA ALA A 342 33.11 -1.25 27.90
C ALA A 342 32.40 -0.39 28.97
N ILE A 343 31.73 -1.00 29.94
CA ILE A 343 31.14 -0.28 31.09
C ILE A 343 32.22 0.19 32.07
N GLU A 344 33.19 -0.67 32.38
CA GLU A 344 34.28 -0.37 33.31
C GLU A 344 35.14 0.81 32.84
N ILE A 345 35.38 0.93 31.53
CA ILE A 345 36.13 2.05 30.93
C ILE A 345 35.26 3.28 30.60
N GLY A 346 33.95 3.23 30.90
CA GLY A 346 33.02 4.35 30.70
C GLY A 346 32.54 4.58 29.25
N ARG A 347 32.77 3.62 28.35
CA ARG A 347 32.25 3.64 26.96
C ARG A 347 30.75 3.38 26.92
N LEU A 348 30.26 2.47 27.76
CA LEU A 348 28.85 2.23 28.02
C LEU A 348 28.53 2.52 29.49
N SER A 349 27.25 2.77 29.80
CA SER A 349 26.78 2.83 31.19
C SER A 349 25.85 1.67 31.50
N ARG A 350 25.75 1.30 32.78
CA ARG A 350 24.76 0.30 33.22
C ARG A 350 23.34 0.74 32.87
N ASP A 351 23.03 2.04 33.01
CA ASP A 351 21.71 2.60 32.72
C ASP A 351 21.30 2.40 31.26
N VAL A 352 22.24 2.49 30.31
CA VAL A 352 21.99 2.18 28.90
C VAL A 352 21.53 0.72 28.76
N ILE A 353 22.23 -0.22 29.39
CA ILE A 353 21.86 -1.64 29.37
C ILE A 353 20.50 -1.85 30.05
N GLU A 354 20.25 -1.23 31.21
CA GLU A 354 18.98 -1.33 31.92
C GLU A 354 17.79 -0.87 31.06
N ASN A 355 17.96 0.21 30.29
CA ASN A 355 16.92 0.71 29.38
C ASN A 355 16.59 -0.29 28.27
N HIS A 356 17.61 -0.92 27.66
CA HIS A 356 17.39 -1.98 26.66
C HIS A 356 16.69 -3.18 27.29
N VAL A 357 17.15 -3.64 28.46
CA VAL A 357 16.55 -4.79 29.14
C VAL A 357 15.12 -4.52 29.58
N LEU A 358 14.79 -3.30 30.00
CA LEU A 358 13.41 -2.94 30.34
C LEU A 358 12.47 -3.12 29.14
N ARG A 359 12.88 -2.70 27.93
CA ARG A 359 12.10 -2.94 26.70
C ARG A 359 11.97 -4.42 26.38
N ILE A 360 13.04 -5.19 26.57
CA ILE A 360 13.07 -6.65 26.38
C ILE A 360 12.07 -7.33 27.32
N LEU A 361 12.11 -7.02 28.62
CA LEU A 361 11.22 -7.65 29.61
C LEU A 361 9.76 -7.24 29.40
N ASN A 362 9.47 -5.97 29.08
CA ASN A 362 8.13 -5.53 28.72
C ASN A 362 7.61 -6.29 27.49
N SER A 363 8.46 -6.47 26.49
CA SER A 363 8.13 -7.25 25.29
C SER A 363 7.89 -8.72 25.60
N LYS A 364 8.68 -9.33 26.49
CA LYS A 364 8.46 -10.71 26.95
C LYS A 364 7.11 -10.88 27.64
N LEU A 365 6.70 -9.93 28.49
CA LEU A 365 5.37 -9.97 29.12
C LEU A 365 4.24 -9.92 28.09
N ASN A 366 4.41 -9.13 27.03
CA ASN A 366 3.39 -8.96 26.00
C ASN A 366 3.24 -10.18 25.08
N PHE A 367 4.32 -10.93 24.81
CA PHE A 367 4.33 -11.97 23.78
C PHE A 367 4.67 -13.38 24.29
N ILE A 368 5.00 -13.55 25.56
CA ILE A 368 5.28 -14.88 26.13
C ILE A 368 4.26 -15.18 27.21
N HIS A 369 3.40 -16.17 26.96
CA HIS A 369 2.35 -16.58 27.89
C HIS A 369 2.45 -18.07 28.22
N SER A 370 2.16 -18.43 29.47
CA SER A 370 2.13 -19.82 29.93
C SER A 370 0.78 -20.46 29.63
N GLY A 371 0.77 -21.61 28.92
CA GLY A 371 -0.37 -22.54 28.94
C GLY A 371 -1.21 -22.68 27.66
N ASP A 372 -0.84 -22.06 26.55
CA ASP A 372 -1.77 -21.83 25.43
C ASP A 372 -1.52 -22.67 24.16
N THR A 373 -0.78 -23.77 24.27
CA THR A 373 -0.42 -24.63 23.11
C THR A 373 -1.33 -25.84 22.92
N GLU A 374 -2.22 -26.13 23.87
CA GLU A 374 -3.09 -27.33 23.85
C GLU A 374 -4.12 -27.34 22.70
N ASN A 375 -4.41 -26.17 22.12
CA ASN A 375 -5.42 -26.03 21.07
C ASN A 375 -4.88 -26.20 19.63
N TYR A 376 -3.58 -26.36 19.43
CA TYR A 376 -2.99 -26.45 18.09
C TYR A 376 -2.48 -27.86 17.75
N ASN A 377 -2.99 -28.41 16.65
CA ASN A 377 -2.51 -29.66 16.06
C ASN A 377 -1.86 -29.40 14.70
N LEU A 378 -0.65 -29.92 14.48
CA LEU A 378 0.09 -29.76 13.22
C LEU A 378 -0.71 -30.22 11.99
N LYS A 379 -1.52 -31.28 12.13
CA LYS A 379 -2.39 -31.77 11.04
C LYS A 379 -3.47 -30.74 10.66
N MET A 380 -4.04 -30.05 11.64
CA MET A 380 -5.03 -28.99 11.41
C MET A 380 -4.37 -27.79 10.72
N ILE A 381 -3.22 -27.35 11.21
CA ILE A 381 -2.43 -26.24 10.61
C ILE A 381 -2.08 -26.55 9.15
N HIS A 382 -1.64 -27.78 8.86
CA HIS A 382 -1.34 -28.19 7.48
C HIS A 382 -2.59 -28.14 6.58
N ASN A 383 -3.74 -28.62 7.05
CA ASN A 383 -4.98 -28.57 6.27
C ASN A 383 -5.43 -27.14 5.98
N GLU A 384 -5.40 -26.25 7.00
CA GLU A 384 -5.72 -24.84 6.84
C GLU A 384 -4.76 -24.15 5.85
N ARG A 385 -3.47 -24.46 5.92
CA ARG A 385 -2.45 -23.93 4.99
C ARG A 385 -2.67 -24.38 3.55
N LYS A 386 -3.12 -25.61 3.31
CA LYS A 386 -3.46 -26.08 1.95
C LYS A 386 -4.61 -25.27 1.36
N ILE A 387 -5.66 -25.06 2.16
CA ILE A 387 -6.83 -24.26 1.75
C ILE A 387 -6.40 -22.82 1.44
N LEU A 388 -5.63 -22.20 2.34
CA LEU A 388 -5.12 -20.85 2.16
C LEU A 388 -4.22 -20.74 0.92
N SER A 389 -3.32 -21.70 0.71
CA SER A 389 -2.46 -21.74 -0.48
C SER A 389 -3.29 -21.80 -1.75
N LYS A 390 -4.37 -22.62 -1.78
CA LYS A 390 -5.30 -22.70 -2.91
C LYS A 390 -5.95 -21.34 -3.18
N LYS A 391 -6.44 -20.66 -2.14
CA LYS A 391 -7.05 -19.31 -2.27
C LYS A 391 -6.04 -18.30 -2.83
N ILE A 392 -4.82 -18.27 -2.31
CA ILE A 392 -3.77 -17.36 -2.76
C ILE A 392 -3.42 -17.62 -4.21
N TYR A 393 -3.15 -18.88 -4.59
CA TYR A 393 -2.86 -19.19 -5.99
C TYR A 393 -4.02 -18.79 -6.89
N ALA A 394 -5.27 -19.10 -6.52
CA ALA A 394 -6.44 -18.71 -7.28
C ALA A 394 -6.55 -17.20 -7.50
N ASN A 395 -6.27 -16.38 -6.48
CA ASN A 395 -6.33 -14.91 -6.56
C ASN A 395 -5.06 -14.27 -7.14
N SER A 396 -3.95 -15.01 -7.24
CA SER A 396 -2.67 -14.46 -7.72
C SER A 396 -2.50 -14.56 -9.23
N LYS A 397 -3.19 -15.50 -9.90
CA LYS A 397 -3.03 -15.75 -11.35
C LYS A 397 -3.27 -14.46 -12.11
N THR A 398 -2.30 -14.07 -12.93
CA THR A 398 -2.28 -12.75 -13.55
C THR A 398 -2.25 -12.88 -15.06
N LEU A 399 -3.30 -12.41 -15.73
CA LEU A 399 -3.29 -12.19 -17.17
C LEU A 399 -2.52 -10.89 -17.44
N VAL A 400 -1.40 -10.99 -18.15
CA VAL A 400 -0.56 -9.82 -18.47
C VAL A 400 -1.10 -9.08 -19.68
N PHE A 401 -1.44 -9.83 -20.73
CA PHE A 401 -2.13 -9.34 -21.91
C PHE A 401 -2.74 -10.50 -22.70
N ASP A 402 -3.72 -10.18 -23.56
CA ASP A 402 -4.42 -11.13 -24.42
C ASP A 402 -4.87 -10.45 -25.73
N LYS A 403 -4.00 -10.48 -26.76
CA LYS A 403 -4.26 -9.81 -28.06
C LYS A 403 -5.26 -10.57 -28.92
N SER A 404 -5.16 -11.89 -28.92
CA SER A 404 -6.07 -12.76 -29.66
C SER A 404 -7.45 -12.85 -29.01
N LYS A 405 -7.63 -12.17 -27.86
CA LYS A 405 -8.88 -12.12 -27.09
C LYS A 405 -9.36 -13.52 -26.74
N VAL A 406 -8.40 -14.41 -26.41
CA VAL A 406 -8.60 -15.83 -26.11
C VAL A 406 -9.69 -16.03 -25.05
N PHE A 407 -9.85 -15.07 -24.15
CA PHE A 407 -10.79 -15.13 -23.03
C PHE A 407 -12.07 -14.28 -23.19
N ASP A 408 -12.38 -13.80 -24.41
CA ASP A 408 -13.66 -13.10 -24.68
C ASP A 408 -14.78 -14.11 -24.99
N SER A 409 -16.02 -13.79 -24.59
CA SER A 409 -17.20 -14.70 -24.46
C SER A 409 -17.73 -15.39 -25.73
N ASN A 410 -16.96 -15.46 -26.82
CA ASN A 410 -17.32 -16.06 -28.10
C ASN A 410 -16.26 -17.01 -28.68
N HIS A 411 -15.17 -17.32 -27.97
CA HIS A 411 -14.15 -18.24 -28.47
C HIS A 411 -14.41 -19.69 -28.07
N SER A 412 -14.64 -20.53 -29.08
CA SER A 412 -14.59 -21.99 -29.00
C SER A 412 -13.28 -22.43 -29.65
N SER A 413 -12.18 -22.40 -28.92
CA SER A 413 -10.88 -22.90 -29.39
C SER A 413 -10.39 -24.04 -28.50
N ASP A 414 -9.92 -25.11 -29.12
CA ASP A 414 -9.21 -26.17 -28.42
C ASP A 414 -7.85 -25.61 -27.93
N PHE A 415 -7.56 -25.78 -26.64
CA PHE A 415 -6.32 -25.32 -26.02
C PHE A 415 -5.28 -26.43 -25.98
N PHE A 416 -4.17 -26.22 -26.67
CA PHE A 416 -3.05 -27.15 -26.69
C PHE A 416 -1.94 -26.68 -25.76
N PHE A 417 -1.28 -27.60 -25.06
CA PHE A 417 -0.19 -27.27 -24.15
C PHE A 417 1.11 -27.93 -24.58
N LYS A 418 2.20 -27.15 -24.60
CA LYS A 418 3.56 -27.63 -24.77
C LYS A 418 4.41 -27.23 -23.57
N THR A 419 4.96 -28.20 -22.85
CA THR A 419 5.49 -27.96 -21.50
C THR A 419 7.02 -27.98 -21.48
N TYR A 420 7.61 -27.11 -20.66
CA TYR A 420 9.06 -26.98 -20.49
C TYR A 420 9.39 -26.99 -19.01
N VAL A 421 9.71 -28.19 -18.52
CA VAL A 421 10.06 -28.43 -17.12
C VAL A 421 11.57 -28.37 -16.97
N ASN A 422 12.07 -27.49 -16.10
CA ASN A 422 13.50 -27.40 -15.78
C ASN A 422 13.76 -27.84 -14.35
N GLY A 423 14.60 -28.86 -14.13
CA GLY A 423 14.99 -29.30 -12.79
C GLY A 423 13.89 -29.96 -11.95
N LEU A 424 12.69 -30.19 -12.49
CA LEU A 424 11.56 -30.85 -11.82
C LEU A 424 11.11 -32.14 -12.54
N ASN A 425 11.90 -32.67 -13.48
CA ASN A 425 11.49 -33.80 -14.35
C ASN A 425 11.15 -35.09 -13.59
N ASN A 426 11.59 -35.21 -12.34
CA ASN A 426 11.32 -36.37 -11.48
C ASN A 426 10.07 -36.20 -10.58
N ASP A 427 9.37 -35.06 -10.66
CA ASP A 427 8.15 -34.82 -9.89
C ASP A 427 6.97 -35.61 -10.49
N LYS A 428 6.61 -36.70 -9.81
CA LYS A 428 5.54 -37.61 -10.27
C LYS A 428 4.17 -36.94 -10.34
N TYR A 429 3.88 -35.99 -9.46
CA TYR A 429 2.56 -35.36 -9.42
C TYR A 429 2.44 -34.29 -10.50
N LEU A 430 3.48 -33.47 -10.66
CA LEU A 430 3.58 -32.54 -11.78
C LEU A 430 3.46 -33.28 -13.12
N ASN A 431 4.24 -34.34 -13.33
CA ASN A 431 4.18 -35.12 -14.57
C ASN A 431 2.80 -35.75 -14.82
N LYS A 432 2.08 -36.15 -13.76
CA LYS A 432 0.72 -36.67 -13.88
C LYS A 432 -0.28 -35.59 -14.31
N ILE A 433 -0.14 -34.35 -13.83
CA ILE A 433 -0.93 -33.21 -14.30
C ILE A 433 -0.60 -32.97 -15.77
N LEU A 434 0.68 -32.80 -16.10
CA LEU A 434 1.12 -32.50 -17.47
C LEU A 434 0.66 -33.57 -18.48
N SER A 435 0.75 -34.87 -18.14
CA SER A 435 0.32 -35.95 -19.03
C SER A 435 -1.19 -35.95 -19.38
N ARG A 436 -2.01 -35.20 -18.65
CA ARG A 436 -3.45 -35.04 -18.96
C ARG A 436 -3.71 -33.97 -20.00
N TYR A 437 -2.78 -33.03 -20.19
CA TYR A 437 -2.97 -31.82 -20.97
C TYR A 437 -1.92 -31.63 -22.07
N GLU A 438 -0.78 -32.33 -21.98
CA GLU A 438 0.27 -32.31 -23.00
C GLU A 438 -0.10 -33.23 -24.16
N GLU A 439 -0.16 -32.65 -25.36
CA GLU A 439 -0.52 -33.36 -26.59
C GLU A 439 0.68 -33.54 -27.53
N ASP A 440 0.62 -34.59 -28.35
CA ASP A 440 1.61 -34.80 -29.41
C ASP A 440 1.31 -33.89 -30.61
N LEU A 441 1.92 -32.71 -30.58
CA LEU A 441 1.76 -31.68 -31.62
C LEU A 441 2.57 -31.96 -32.91
N THR A 442 3.22 -33.12 -33.05
CA THR A 442 4.08 -33.42 -34.22
C THR A 442 3.31 -33.64 -35.53
N LYS A 443 1.98 -33.78 -35.46
CA LYS A 443 1.09 -34.02 -36.61
C LYS A 443 0.00 -32.95 -36.78
N SER A 444 0.06 -31.87 -36.01
CA SER A 444 -0.96 -30.81 -36.04
C SER A 444 -0.75 -29.88 -37.25
N GLU A 445 -1.80 -29.66 -38.04
CA GLU A 445 -1.85 -28.66 -39.12
C GLU A 445 -2.78 -27.50 -38.70
N PRO A 446 -2.48 -26.23 -39.04
CA PRO A 446 -3.29 -25.08 -38.61
C PRO A 446 -4.67 -25.01 -39.30
N GLY A 447 -5.71 -24.67 -38.54
CA GLY A 447 -7.10 -24.42 -38.99
C GLY A 447 -7.63 -23.00 -38.70
N GLU A 448 -8.95 -22.87 -38.45
CA GLU A 448 -9.61 -21.55 -38.28
C GLU A 448 -9.28 -20.84 -36.95
N LYS A 449 -8.75 -21.54 -35.92
CA LYS A 449 -7.98 -20.99 -34.77
C LYS A 449 -7.47 -22.10 -33.82
N ASP A 450 -6.22 -22.52 -33.97
CA ASP A 450 -5.52 -23.42 -33.04
C ASP A 450 -4.56 -22.61 -32.15
N PHE A 451 -4.80 -22.58 -30.83
CA PHE A 451 -4.01 -21.79 -29.88
C PHE A 451 -3.11 -22.69 -29.02
N ILE A 452 -1.79 -22.48 -29.07
CA ILE A 452 -0.83 -23.28 -28.32
C ILE A 452 -0.25 -22.49 -27.14
N TRP A 453 -0.45 -23.00 -25.93
CA TRP A 453 0.16 -22.52 -24.70
C TRP A 453 1.52 -23.16 -24.46
N PHE A 454 2.57 -22.34 -24.46
CA PHE A 454 3.91 -22.73 -24.04
C PHE A 454 4.05 -22.53 -22.53
N VAL A 455 4.27 -23.61 -21.78
CA VAL A 455 4.29 -23.58 -20.31
C VAL A 455 5.73 -23.66 -19.81
N ASN A 456 6.26 -22.55 -19.29
CA ASN A 456 7.58 -22.52 -18.64
C ASN A 456 7.44 -22.81 -17.15
N ILE A 457 7.96 -23.96 -16.70
CA ILE A 457 7.86 -24.42 -15.31
C ILE A 457 9.26 -24.50 -14.69
N GLN A 458 9.48 -23.73 -13.63
CA GLN A 458 10.77 -23.66 -12.95
C GLN A 458 10.68 -24.10 -11.48
N PRO A 459 11.78 -24.60 -10.88
CA PRO A 459 11.79 -25.02 -9.49
C PRO A 459 11.52 -23.85 -8.55
N THR A 460 10.91 -24.17 -7.42
CA THR A 460 10.66 -23.23 -6.32
C THR A 460 11.58 -23.46 -5.12
N ASP A 461 12.80 -23.92 -5.39
CA ASP A 461 13.84 -24.22 -4.41
C ASP A 461 14.46 -22.96 -3.82
N ASN A 462 14.45 -21.86 -4.57
CA ASN A 462 15.11 -20.62 -4.19
C ASN A 462 14.31 -19.37 -4.63
N PRO A 463 13.92 -18.48 -3.68
CA PRO A 463 13.13 -17.28 -3.98
C PRO A 463 13.86 -16.20 -4.80
N TRP A 464 15.19 -16.27 -4.99
CA TRP A 464 15.94 -15.32 -5.83
C TRP A 464 16.03 -15.74 -7.29
N LYS A 465 15.74 -17.01 -7.60
CA LYS A 465 15.94 -17.55 -8.94
C LYS A 465 14.92 -16.93 -9.89
N ARG A 466 15.40 -16.26 -10.94
CA ARG A 466 14.53 -15.54 -11.90
C ARG A 466 13.64 -16.46 -12.74
N GLY A 467 13.99 -17.73 -12.92
CA GLY A 467 13.16 -18.65 -13.72
C GLY A 467 13.08 -18.27 -15.21
N LEU A 468 14.25 -18.10 -15.85
CA LEU A 468 14.37 -17.69 -17.25
C LEU A 468 13.67 -18.65 -18.22
N ILE A 469 13.15 -18.09 -19.32
CA ILE A 469 12.60 -18.87 -20.43
C ILE A 469 13.75 -19.57 -21.18
N SER A 470 13.59 -20.87 -21.45
CA SER A 470 14.64 -21.65 -22.13
C SER A 470 14.77 -21.29 -23.61
N LYS A 471 15.99 -21.39 -24.15
CA LYS A 471 16.23 -21.22 -25.60
C LYS A 471 15.42 -22.20 -26.45
N GLN A 472 15.19 -23.41 -25.94
CA GLN A 472 14.39 -24.43 -26.62
C GLN A 472 12.93 -24.00 -26.74
N LEU A 473 12.33 -23.49 -25.65
CA LEU A 473 10.96 -22.96 -25.66
C LEU A 473 10.81 -21.86 -26.71
N ILE A 474 11.72 -20.88 -26.71
CA ILE A 474 11.71 -19.80 -27.71
C ILE A 474 11.88 -20.35 -29.14
N SER A 475 12.78 -21.30 -29.35
CA SER A 475 12.99 -21.89 -30.68
C SER A 475 11.74 -22.60 -31.19
N ASP A 476 11.05 -23.35 -30.34
CA ASP A 476 9.85 -24.07 -30.74
C ASP A 476 8.67 -23.12 -30.93
N ALA A 477 8.50 -22.14 -30.05
CA ALA A 477 7.49 -21.08 -30.19
C ALA A 477 7.62 -20.36 -31.55
N ASN A 478 8.83 -19.99 -31.96
CA ASN A 478 9.05 -19.39 -33.28
C ASN A 478 8.63 -20.33 -34.42
N LYS A 479 8.98 -21.63 -34.36
CA LYS A 479 8.58 -22.61 -35.39
C LYS A 479 7.06 -22.74 -35.51
N PHE A 480 6.35 -22.84 -34.38
CA PHE A 480 4.89 -22.93 -34.40
C PHE A 480 4.25 -21.63 -34.92
N LYS A 481 4.79 -20.46 -34.53
CA LYS A 481 4.34 -19.17 -35.08
C LYS A 481 4.59 -19.05 -36.59
N GLU A 482 5.76 -19.48 -37.08
CA GLU A 482 6.11 -19.52 -38.50
C GLU A 482 5.20 -20.47 -39.30
N ASN A 483 4.70 -21.53 -38.66
CA ASN A 483 3.74 -22.46 -39.24
C ASN A 483 2.28 -21.96 -39.15
N GLY A 484 2.01 -20.76 -38.61
CA GLY A 484 0.68 -20.14 -38.61
C GLY A 484 -0.17 -20.36 -37.36
N PHE A 485 0.39 -20.88 -36.27
CA PHE A 485 -0.33 -21.01 -35.00
C PHE A 485 -0.33 -19.70 -34.20
N ASP A 486 -1.44 -19.39 -33.53
CA ASP A 486 -1.45 -18.42 -32.43
C ASP A 486 -0.85 -19.07 -31.19
N ILE A 487 0.01 -18.34 -30.48
CA ILE A 487 0.77 -18.90 -29.35
C ILE A 487 0.70 -18.01 -28.12
N GLY A 488 0.55 -18.62 -26.96
CA GLY A 488 0.59 -17.96 -25.66
C GLY A 488 1.70 -18.51 -24.76
N LEU A 489 2.06 -17.74 -23.72
CA LEU A 489 3.04 -18.13 -22.71
C LEU A 489 2.39 -18.22 -21.33
N ILE A 490 2.60 -19.34 -20.65
CA ILE A 490 2.31 -19.50 -19.22
C ILE A 490 3.64 -19.53 -18.47
N GLN A 491 3.90 -18.50 -17.67
CA GLN A 491 5.08 -18.39 -16.82
C GLN A 491 4.77 -18.92 -15.41
N MET A 492 5.08 -20.19 -15.15
CA MET A 492 5.00 -20.81 -13.82
C MET A 492 6.33 -20.67 -13.07
N ALA A 493 6.77 -19.43 -12.90
CA ALA A 493 8.02 -19.08 -12.24
C ALA A 493 8.04 -17.60 -11.84
N ASN A 494 9.12 -17.19 -11.19
CA ASN A 494 9.39 -15.79 -10.85
C ASN A 494 9.17 -14.88 -12.09
N PRO A 495 8.39 -13.79 -11.95
CA PRO A 495 8.05 -12.94 -13.08
C PRO A 495 9.28 -12.26 -13.71
N TYR A 496 10.37 -12.02 -12.95
CA TYR A 496 11.60 -11.45 -13.50
C TYR A 496 12.29 -12.32 -14.57
N GLY A 497 11.90 -13.58 -14.69
CA GLY A 497 12.34 -14.46 -15.79
C GLY A 497 11.91 -13.98 -17.17
N LEU A 498 10.94 -13.07 -17.23
CA LEU A 498 10.46 -12.43 -18.46
C LEU A 498 11.30 -11.20 -18.87
N ILE A 499 12.18 -10.69 -17.99
CA ILE A 499 13.09 -9.59 -18.33
C ILE A 499 14.29 -10.18 -19.09
N THR A 500 14.39 -9.85 -20.37
CA THR A 500 15.51 -10.27 -21.21
C THR A 500 16.70 -9.33 -21.00
N ASP A 501 17.70 -9.78 -20.24
CA ASP A 501 19.00 -9.08 -20.17
C ASP A 501 19.64 -9.04 -21.57
N LYS A 502 20.51 -8.04 -21.80
CA LYS A 502 21.37 -7.80 -22.98
C LYS A 502 22.09 -9.04 -23.56
N TYR A 503 22.07 -10.18 -22.86
CA TYR A 503 22.71 -11.45 -23.22
C TYR A 503 21.88 -12.37 -24.14
N LEU A 504 20.67 -11.97 -24.55
CA LEU A 504 19.99 -12.57 -25.72
C LEU A 504 20.35 -11.85 -27.04
N SER A 505 21.54 -11.24 -27.11
CA SER A 505 22.05 -10.48 -28.26
C SER A 505 22.36 -11.29 -29.53
N SER A 506 21.73 -12.45 -29.74
CA SER A 506 21.69 -13.09 -31.06
C SER A 506 20.27 -13.39 -31.54
N SER A 507 19.24 -13.12 -30.74
CA SER A 507 17.84 -13.10 -31.19
C SER A 507 17.04 -12.20 -30.26
N LYS A 508 16.65 -11.02 -30.75
CA LYS A 508 15.67 -10.14 -30.08
C LYS A 508 14.39 -10.94 -29.82
N CYS A 509 14.22 -11.47 -28.63
CA CYS A 509 12.93 -11.99 -28.18
C CYS A 509 12.22 -10.86 -27.44
N ASP A 510 11.40 -10.13 -28.18
CA ASP A 510 10.37 -9.27 -27.63
C ASP A 510 9.19 -10.21 -27.30
N ILE A 511 9.01 -10.55 -26.03
CA ILE A 511 7.97 -11.51 -25.56
C ILE A 511 6.58 -11.10 -26.05
N ASP A 512 6.33 -9.79 -26.04
CA ASP A 512 5.16 -9.14 -26.62
C ASP A 512 4.97 -9.40 -28.11
N LYS A 513 6.05 -9.56 -28.89
CA LYS A 513 5.95 -9.82 -30.34
C LYS A 513 5.80 -11.31 -30.63
N LEU A 514 6.41 -12.15 -29.82
CA LEU A 514 6.36 -13.59 -30.01
C LEU A 514 5.01 -14.16 -29.60
N PHE A 515 4.51 -13.81 -28.42
CA PHE A 515 3.29 -14.38 -27.86
C PHE A 515 2.09 -13.44 -28.03
N GLU A 516 0.93 -14.01 -28.33
CA GLU A 516 -0.35 -13.30 -28.42
C GLU A 516 -1.02 -13.12 -27.07
N SER A 517 -0.73 -14.01 -26.11
CA SER A 517 -1.22 -13.93 -24.74
C SER A 517 -0.16 -14.37 -23.74
N VAL A 518 -0.07 -13.70 -22.58
CA VAL A 518 0.90 -14.03 -21.52
C VAL A 518 0.20 -14.06 -20.17
N ILE A 519 0.39 -15.14 -19.44
CA ILE A 519 -0.16 -15.35 -18.09
C ILE A 519 0.97 -15.73 -17.13
N ILE A 520 0.91 -15.24 -15.89
CA ILE A 520 1.88 -15.52 -14.85
C ILE A 520 1.21 -16.27 -13.69
N GLY A 521 1.79 -17.41 -13.32
CA GLY A 521 1.42 -18.22 -12.15
C GLY A 521 2.40 -18.15 -10.99
N TYR A 522 3.48 -17.36 -11.12
CA TYR A 522 4.49 -17.02 -10.10
C TYR A 522 5.37 -18.16 -9.56
N GLU A 523 4.85 -19.40 -9.52
CA GLU A 523 5.50 -20.54 -8.87
C GLU A 523 5.23 -21.84 -9.62
N GLY A 524 6.28 -22.60 -9.93
CA GLY A 524 6.19 -23.95 -10.50
C GLY A 524 5.80 -24.99 -9.46
N ARG A 525 4.57 -24.89 -8.92
CA ARG A 525 3.96 -25.88 -8.03
C ARG A 525 2.76 -26.54 -8.68
N ASP A 526 2.51 -27.77 -8.26
CA ASP A 526 1.36 -28.59 -8.67
C ASP A 526 0.01 -27.88 -8.53
N ILE A 527 -0.33 -27.38 -7.34
CA ILE A 527 -1.61 -26.72 -7.07
C ILE A 527 -1.77 -25.41 -7.85
N ALA A 528 -0.66 -24.68 -8.07
CA ALA A 528 -0.67 -23.45 -8.84
C ALA A 528 -0.90 -23.74 -10.32
N LEU A 529 -0.25 -24.79 -10.85
CA LEU A 529 -0.40 -25.22 -12.23
C LEU A 529 -1.82 -25.75 -12.51
N GLU A 530 -2.37 -26.57 -11.62
CA GLU A 530 -3.74 -27.10 -11.76
C GLU A 530 -4.76 -25.96 -11.84
N LEU A 531 -4.71 -25.01 -10.90
CA LEU A 531 -5.58 -23.82 -10.92
C LEU A 531 -5.36 -22.92 -12.14
N MET A 532 -4.16 -22.90 -12.70
CA MET A 532 -3.83 -22.13 -13.89
C MET A 532 -4.46 -22.77 -15.14
N ILE A 533 -4.28 -24.07 -15.30
CA ILE A 533 -4.86 -24.82 -16.41
C ILE A 533 -6.39 -24.78 -16.32
N ASP A 534 -6.97 -25.00 -15.14
CA ASP A 534 -8.42 -24.91 -14.92
C ASP A 534 -8.98 -23.55 -15.36
N ALA A 535 -8.32 -22.44 -14.97
CA ALA A 535 -8.74 -21.09 -15.37
C ALA A 535 -8.68 -20.87 -16.88
N ILE A 536 -7.66 -21.41 -17.56
CA ILE A 536 -7.54 -21.32 -19.01
C ILE A 536 -8.65 -22.12 -19.69
N LEU A 537 -8.96 -23.32 -19.20
CA LEU A 537 -10.00 -24.19 -19.76
C LEU A 537 -11.41 -23.65 -19.52
N ILE A 538 -11.64 -22.92 -18.42
CA ILE A 538 -12.89 -22.18 -18.19
C ILE A 538 -13.04 -21.07 -19.24
N GLY A 539 -11.94 -20.44 -19.65
CA GLY A 539 -11.92 -19.51 -20.78
C GLY A 539 -12.44 -18.11 -20.45
N GLU A 540 -12.58 -17.74 -19.18
CA GLU A 540 -13.11 -16.44 -18.75
C GLU A 540 -12.01 -15.55 -18.15
N LYS A 541 -12.01 -14.25 -18.49
CA LYS A 541 -10.99 -13.28 -18.01
C LYS A 541 -11.03 -13.09 -16.50
N ASP A 542 -12.20 -13.21 -15.88
CA ASP A 542 -12.42 -13.01 -14.45
C ASP A 542 -11.70 -14.07 -13.58
N GLN A 543 -11.23 -15.17 -14.18
CA GLN A 543 -10.42 -16.18 -13.51
C GLN A 543 -9.00 -15.71 -13.15
N PHE A 544 -8.55 -14.58 -13.74
CA PHE A 544 -7.21 -14.00 -13.59
C PHE A 544 -7.22 -12.71 -12.77
N LEU A 545 -7.60 -12.82 -11.49
CA LEU A 545 -7.75 -11.70 -10.55
C LEU A 545 -6.45 -10.99 -10.16
N GLY A 546 -5.30 -11.64 -10.37
CA GLY A 546 -4.02 -11.16 -9.89
C GLY A 546 -3.45 -10.00 -10.71
N ARG A 547 -2.50 -9.28 -10.12
CA ARG A 547 -1.72 -8.22 -10.79
C ARG A 547 -0.24 -8.44 -10.58
N ILE A 548 0.58 -8.03 -11.54
CA ILE A 548 2.05 -8.10 -11.40
C ILE A 548 2.45 -7.21 -10.22
N PRO A 549 3.04 -7.76 -9.14
CA PRO A 549 3.36 -6.99 -7.94
C PRO A 549 4.74 -6.32 -8.02
N VAL A 550 5.39 -6.36 -9.18
CA VAL A 550 6.77 -5.89 -9.39
C VAL A 550 6.89 -4.96 -10.59
N SER A 551 7.75 -3.96 -10.45
CA SER A 551 8.09 -2.97 -11.46
C SER A 551 9.12 -3.52 -12.46
N GLY A 552 9.19 -2.90 -13.64
CA GLY A 552 10.20 -3.23 -14.65
C GLY A 552 9.86 -4.41 -15.56
N ILE A 553 8.70 -5.05 -15.37
CA ILE A 553 8.15 -6.08 -16.27
C ILE A 553 7.00 -5.45 -17.03
N ASN A 554 7.28 -4.93 -18.23
CA ASN A 554 6.31 -4.22 -19.05
C ASN A 554 6.08 -4.96 -20.36
N LEU A 555 5.22 -5.99 -20.35
CA LEU A 555 5.07 -6.93 -21.47
C LEU A 555 3.77 -6.77 -22.25
N ASN A 556 2.80 -5.98 -21.77
CA ASN A 556 1.54 -5.82 -22.49
C ASN A 556 1.74 -4.96 -23.76
N PRO A 557 1.39 -5.40 -24.98
CA PRO A 557 1.80 -4.70 -26.20
C PRO A 557 0.77 -3.64 -26.62
N THR A 558 -0.41 -3.66 -25.97
CA THR A 558 -1.35 -2.51 -25.94
C THR A 558 -0.88 -1.43 -24.97
N LEU A 559 0.14 -1.73 -24.16
CA LEU A 559 1.05 -0.68 -23.72
C LEU A 559 1.84 -0.24 -24.96
N ASN A 560 1.19 0.56 -25.81
CA ASN A 560 1.82 1.83 -26.06
C ASN A 560 2.16 2.36 -24.68
N ARG A 561 3.44 2.25 -24.35
CA ARG A 561 4.04 3.10 -23.36
C ARG A 561 3.45 4.49 -23.59
N CYS A 562 2.52 4.88 -22.73
CA CYS A 562 2.60 6.20 -22.13
C CYS A 562 3.83 6.18 -21.19
N SER A 563 4.97 5.62 -21.62
CA SER A 563 6.22 6.17 -21.16
C SER A 563 6.14 7.60 -21.64
N PHE A 564 6.30 8.50 -20.69
CA PHE A 564 6.55 9.90 -20.90
C PHE A 564 7.89 10.04 -21.65
N ASN A 565 7.96 9.52 -22.87
CA ASN A 565 8.94 9.97 -23.82
C ASN A 565 8.43 11.35 -24.16
N ALA A 566 9.11 12.37 -23.62
CA ALA A 566 9.01 13.71 -24.15
C ALA A 566 9.27 13.59 -25.67
N MET A 567 8.21 13.54 -26.47
CA MET A 567 8.34 13.89 -27.87
C MET A 567 8.88 15.32 -27.89
N ASN A 568 9.76 15.61 -28.84
CA ASN A 568 10.26 16.97 -29.04
C ASN A 568 9.06 17.91 -29.02
N ILE A 569 8.98 18.69 -27.95
CA ILE A 569 7.98 19.72 -27.76
C ILE A 569 8.11 20.63 -28.97
N ASP A 570 7.00 20.91 -29.64
CA ASP A 570 6.99 22.06 -30.54
C ASP A 570 7.26 23.27 -29.65
N ILE A 571 8.45 23.86 -29.80
CA ILE A 571 8.96 24.99 -29.00
C ILE A 571 7.87 26.08 -28.87
N SER A 572 7.00 26.21 -29.88
CA SER A 572 5.87 27.14 -29.89
C SER A 572 4.82 26.90 -28.80
N VAL A 573 4.50 25.66 -28.42
CA VAL A 573 3.48 25.35 -27.40
C VAL A 573 3.96 25.81 -26.02
N GLN A 574 5.19 25.41 -25.66
CA GLN A 574 5.75 25.72 -24.36
C GLN A 574 6.00 27.22 -24.22
N ASP A 575 6.46 27.89 -25.27
CA ASP A 575 6.63 29.35 -25.26
C ASP A 575 5.30 30.09 -25.10
N SER A 576 4.24 29.62 -25.76
CA SER A 576 2.90 30.20 -25.62
C SER A 576 2.36 30.04 -24.20
N ILE A 577 2.54 28.87 -23.57
CA ILE A 577 2.18 28.64 -22.18
C ILE A 577 3.04 29.51 -21.25
N ASN A 578 4.35 29.58 -21.47
CA ASN A 578 5.26 30.39 -20.67
C ASN A 578 4.86 31.86 -20.66
N LEU A 579 4.43 32.42 -21.80
CA LEU A 579 3.96 33.81 -21.87
C LEU A 579 2.74 34.04 -20.98
N ILE A 580 1.73 33.18 -21.08
CA ILE A 580 0.48 33.32 -20.30
C ILE A 580 0.74 33.07 -18.81
N VAL A 581 1.55 32.07 -18.47
CA VAL A 581 1.90 31.77 -17.07
C VAL A 581 2.74 32.90 -16.47
N SER A 582 3.69 33.46 -17.22
CA SER A 582 4.52 34.59 -16.76
C SER A 582 3.67 35.83 -16.48
N GLU A 583 2.67 36.11 -17.33
CA GLU A 583 1.68 37.16 -17.08
C GLU A 583 0.93 36.89 -15.77
N GLY A 584 0.37 35.69 -15.60
CA GLY A 584 -0.35 35.30 -14.38
C GLY A 584 0.50 35.43 -13.10
N LEU A 585 1.78 35.07 -13.16
CA LEU A 585 2.71 35.25 -12.04
C LEU A 585 2.98 36.74 -11.77
N SER A 586 3.26 37.52 -12.82
CA SER A 586 3.57 38.96 -12.70
C SER A 586 2.40 39.77 -12.16
N GLU A 587 1.18 39.41 -12.54
CA GLU A 587 -0.05 40.04 -12.07
C GLU A 587 -0.52 39.52 -10.72
N ASN A 588 0.20 38.56 -10.12
CA ASN A 588 -0.16 37.89 -8.87
C ASN A 588 -1.55 37.20 -8.94
N ALA A 589 -1.87 36.59 -10.08
CA ALA A 589 -3.05 35.74 -10.21
C ALA A 589 -2.90 34.45 -9.39
N PHE A 590 -1.68 33.96 -9.22
CA PHE A 590 -1.30 32.86 -8.33
C PHE A 590 0.20 32.95 -8.01
N PRO A 591 0.65 32.44 -6.83
CA PRO A 591 2.08 32.33 -6.50
C PRO A 591 2.84 31.32 -7.37
N GLY A 592 2.18 30.24 -7.77
CA GLY A 592 2.75 29.17 -8.58
C GLY A 592 1.69 28.26 -9.17
N CYS A 593 2.09 27.49 -10.18
CA CYS A 593 1.21 26.55 -10.85
C CYS A 593 1.96 25.33 -11.38
N GLN A 594 1.23 24.24 -11.58
CA GLN A 594 1.66 23.05 -12.31
C GLN A 594 0.78 22.87 -13.56
N ILE A 595 1.40 22.47 -14.67
CA ILE A 595 0.68 22.13 -15.90
C ILE A 595 1.11 20.74 -16.34
N PHE A 596 0.11 19.90 -16.62
CA PHE A 596 0.27 18.63 -17.28
C PHE A 596 -0.51 18.65 -18.59
N LEU A 597 0.15 18.24 -19.68
CA LEU A 597 -0.43 18.16 -21.01
C LEU A 597 -0.05 16.83 -21.65
N SER A 598 -1.04 16.06 -22.09
CA SER A 598 -0.83 14.89 -22.94
C SER A 598 -1.69 14.95 -24.19
N ARG A 599 -1.28 14.23 -25.23
CA ARG A 599 -2.07 13.97 -26.44
C ARG A 599 -1.95 12.51 -26.86
N TYR A 600 -3.07 11.83 -27.02
CA TYR A 600 -3.15 10.40 -27.33
C TYR A 600 -2.26 9.57 -26.38
N GLY A 601 -2.27 9.91 -25.09
CA GLY A 601 -1.46 9.26 -24.06
C GLY A 601 0.02 9.70 -24.00
N ASN A 602 0.52 10.48 -24.96
CA ASN A 602 1.91 10.96 -24.92
C ASN A 602 1.98 12.26 -24.13
N VAL A 603 2.86 12.32 -23.13
CA VAL A 603 3.01 13.53 -22.30
C VAL A 603 3.94 14.52 -22.97
N LEU A 604 3.41 15.72 -23.21
CA LEU A 604 4.09 16.83 -23.86
C LEU A 604 4.65 17.80 -22.82
N ILE A 605 3.90 18.05 -21.74
CA ILE A 605 4.33 18.94 -20.64
C ILE A 605 3.99 18.30 -19.31
N ASP A 606 4.95 18.32 -18.38
CA ASP A 606 4.78 17.99 -16.97
C ASP A 606 5.74 18.88 -16.18
N SER A 607 5.28 20.07 -15.80
CA SER A 607 6.14 21.15 -15.35
C SER A 607 5.46 22.06 -14.32
N ALA A 608 6.28 22.84 -13.63
CA ALA A 608 5.87 23.75 -12.58
C ALA A 608 6.52 25.12 -12.76
N TRP A 609 5.80 26.18 -12.39
CA TRP A 609 6.26 27.56 -12.47
C TRP A 609 5.97 28.31 -11.18
N GLY A 610 6.79 29.33 -10.89
CA GLY A 610 6.63 30.18 -9.72
C GLY A 610 7.05 29.51 -8.42
N THR A 611 6.31 29.77 -7.36
CA THR A 611 6.68 29.43 -5.98
C THR A 611 5.49 28.87 -5.20
N LEU A 612 5.76 28.18 -4.10
CA LEU A 612 4.71 27.74 -3.17
C LEU A 612 4.02 28.94 -2.50
N ASN A 613 4.78 29.97 -2.13
CA ASN A 613 4.32 31.02 -1.22
C ASN A 613 4.90 32.41 -1.53
N GLY A 614 5.39 32.64 -2.74
CA GLY A 614 6.14 33.84 -3.12
C GLY A 614 7.66 33.74 -2.89
N LEU A 615 8.13 32.72 -2.16
CA LEU A 615 9.54 32.60 -1.76
C LEU A 615 10.16 31.24 -2.16
N ASN A 616 9.48 30.15 -1.81
CA ASN A 616 10.01 28.81 -1.99
C ASN A 616 9.72 28.29 -3.40
N PRO A 617 10.73 27.85 -4.19
CA PRO A 617 10.51 27.35 -5.55
C PRO A 617 9.51 26.19 -5.61
N LEU A 618 8.61 26.25 -6.58
CA LEU A 618 7.68 25.17 -6.86
C LEU A 618 8.36 24.10 -7.75
N ASN A 619 8.01 22.83 -7.51
CA ASN A 619 8.34 21.70 -8.39
C ASN A 619 7.10 20.86 -8.69
N LYS A 620 7.18 19.99 -9.69
CA LYS A 620 6.06 19.17 -10.21
C LYS A 620 5.53 18.07 -9.27
N ASN A 621 6.24 17.76 -8.19
CA ASN A 621 5.82 16.74 -7.23
C ASN A 621 5.00 17.33 -6.08
N HIS A 622 4.99 18.65 -5.90
CA HIS A 622 4.21 19.27 -4.82
C HIS A 622 2.72 19.02 -4.99
N LEU A 623 2.03 18.85 -3.86
CA LEU A 623 0.60 18.66 -3.81
C LEU A 623 -0.14 20.00 -3.70
N PHE A 624 -1.23 20.13 -4.45
CA PHE A 624 -2.16 21.26 -4.38
C PHE A 624 -3.49 20.79 -3.78
N ASP A 625 -4.17 21.65 -3.04
CA ASP A 625 -5.59 21.45 -2.72
C ASP A 625 -6.39 21.55 -4.02
N ILE A 626 -7.05 20.46 -4.42
CA ILE A 626 -7.78 20.37 -5.68
C ILE A 626 -9.30 20.44 -5.49
N ALA A 627 -9.75 21.32 -4.58
CA ALA A 627 -11.17 21.57 -4.33
C ALA A 627 -12.02 21.67 -5.61
N SER A 628 -13.20 21.05 -5.55
CA SER A 628 -14.12 20.77 -6.66
C SER A 628 -13.63 19.76 -7.71
N LEU A 629 -12.34 19.68 -8.06
CA LEU A 629 -11.84 18.53 -8.84
C LEU A 629 -11.98 17.22 -8.04
N THR A 630 -11.98 17.30 -6.71
CA THR A 630 -12.30 16.17 -5.82
C THR A 630 -13.55 15.41 -6.26
N LYS A 631 -14.58 16.08 -6.78
CA LYS A 631 -15.80 15.41 -7.28
C LYS A 631 -15.47 14.36 -8.33
N ILE A 632 -14.76 14.75 -9.39
CA ILE A 632 -14.41 13.88 -10.50
C ILE A 632 -13.21 12.96 -10.20
N MET A 633 -12.39 13.29 -9.21
CA MET A 633 -11.21 12.49 -8.81
C MET A 633 -11.50 11.48 -7.69
N ALA A 634 -12.60 11.64 -6.95
CA ALA A 634 -12.95 10.82 -5.80
C ALA A 634 -14.37 10.25 -5.91
N THR A 635 -15.39 11.10 -5.93
CA THR A 635 -16.77 10.65 -5.86
C THR A 635 -17.22 9.94 -7.15
N MET A 636 -16.89 10.50 -8.32
CA MET A 636 -17.33 9.95 -9.61
C MET A 636 -16.81 8.53 -9.89
N PRO A 637 -15.51 8.21 -9.69
CA PRO A 637 -15.02 6.84 -9.83
C PRO A 637 -15.86 5.81 -9.07
N LEU A 638 -16.21 6.11 -7.81
CA LEU A 638 -16.98 5.18 -6.97
C LEU A 638 -18.46 5.10 -7.36
N LEU A 639 -19.08 6.22 -7.75
CA LEU A 639 -20.46 6.19 -8.25
C LEU A 639 -20.58 5.42 -9.56
N MET A 640 -19.60 5.54 -10.45
CA MET A 640 -19.54 4.78 -11.69
C MET A 640 -19.35 3.28 -11.43
N THR A 641 -18.47 2.89 -10.49
CA THR A 641 -18.35 1.49 -10.06
C THR A 641 -19.66 0.97 -9.48
N HIS A 642 -20.31 1.73 -8.59
CA HIS A 642 -21.58 1.33 -8.02
C HIS A 642 -22.67 1.14 -9.08
N TYR A 643 -22.70 2.00 -10.10
CA TYR A 643 -23.61 1.88 -11.25
C TYR A 643 -23.36 0.59 -12.05
N GLU A 644 -22.11 0.15 -12.18
CA GLU A 644 -21.74 -1.09 -12.89
C GLU A 644 -22.08 -2.36 -12.11
N ASP A 645 -21.97 -2.33 -10.78
CA ASP A 645 -22.13 -3.51 -9.90
C ASP A 645 -23.57 -4.06 -9.83
N HIS A 646 -24.57 -3.40 -10.45
CA HIS A 646 -25.98 -3.80 -10.40
C HIS A 646 -26.47 -4.46 -11.70
N GLU A 647 -27.20 -5.57 -11.58
CA GLU A 647 -27.76 -6.31 -12.73
C GLU A 647 -28.55 -5.36 -13.67
N ASN A 648 -28.18 -5.34 -14.97
CA ASN A 648 -28.63 -4.43 -16.03
C ASN A 648 -28.01 -3.02 -16.08
N GLY A 649 -26.91 -2.77 -15.36
CA GLY A 649 -26.21 -1.49 -15.41
C GLY A 649 -27.02 -0.35 -14.80
N GLY A 650 -27.75 -0.61 -13.71
CA GLY A 650 -28.20 0.42 -12.78
C GLY A 650 -28.97 1.62 -13.33
N SER A 651 -29.77 1.52 -14.41
CA SER A 651 -30.63 2.65 -14.83
C SER A 651 -31.49 3.17 -13.67
N ASP A 652 -31.98 2.24 -12.83
CA ASP A 652 -32.76 2.52 -11.63
C ASP A 652 -31.98 3.35 -10.60
N PHE A 653 -30.64 3.26 -10.57
CA PHE A 653 -29.80 4.07 -9.68
C PHE A 653 -29.83 5.55 -10.09
N LEU A 654 -29.68 5.88 -11.36
CA LEU A 654 -29.67 7.30 -11.77
C LEU A 654 -31.05 7.95 -11.57
N ASP A 655 -32.12 7.18 -11.73
CA ASP A 655 -33.50 7.62 -11.51
C ASP A 655 -33.96 7.56 -10.05
N ALA A 656 -33.16 6.95 -9.17
CA ALA A 656 -33.50 6.85 -7.75
C ALA A 656 -33.44 8.21 -7.04
N TYR A 657 -34.27 8.32 -6.01
CA TYR A 657 -34.30 9.44 -5.08
C TYR A 657 -33.28 9.22 -3.96
N PHE A 658 -32.69 10.30 -3.44
CA PHE A 658 -31.70 10.20 -2.37
C PHE A 658 -32.21 9.48 -1.11
N SER A 659 -33.49 9.58 -0.79
CA SER A 659 -34.07 8.85 0.35
C SER A 659 -34.14 7.32 0.16
N GLN A 660 -33.99 6.83 -1.07
CA GLN A 660 -33.83 5.40 -1.35
C GLN A 660 -32.40 4.94 -1.02
N LEU A 661 -31.39 5.76 -1.33
CA LEU A 661 -29.98 5.50 -0.95
C LEU A 661 -29.72 5.72 0.54
N LEU A 662 -30.37 6.70 1.14
CA LEU A 662 -30.22 7.10 2.54
C LEU A 662 -31.60 7.06 3.25
N PRO A 663 -32.13 5.86 3.59
CA PRO A 663 -33.45 5.71 4.19
C PRO A 663 -33.64 6.44 5.52
N GLU A 664 -32.56 6.77 6.23
CA GLU A 664 -32.61 7.59 7.45
C GLU A 664 -33.13 9.01 7.22
N PHE A 665 -33.15 9.49 5.97
CA PHE A 665 -33.63 10.82 5.59
C PHE A 665 -34.95 10.80 4.82
N LYS A 666 -35.73 9.71 4.91
CA LYS A 666 -37.13 9.72 4.45
C LYS A 666 -37.92 10.80 5.18
N GLN A 667 -38.95 11.33 4.53
CA GLN A 667 -39.78 12.45 5.00
C GLN A 667 -39.01 13.79 5.08
N THR A 668 -37.98 13.95 4.26
CA THR A 668 -37.24 15.21 4.07
C THR A 668 -37.29 15.63 2.60
N ILE A 669 -36.66 16.75 2.24
CA ILE A 669 -36.53 17.17 0.84
C ILE A 669 -35.88 16.12 -0.07
N LEU A 670 -35.13 15.16 0.51
CA LEU A 670 -34.45 14.10 -0.22
C LEU A 670 -35.40 13.06 -0.84
N ASP A 671 -36.69 13.07 -0.46
CA ASP A 671 -37.73 12.27 -1.13
C ASP A 671 -38.08 12.79 -2.54
N SER A 672 -37.67 14.02 -2.86
CA SER A 672 -37.96 14.68 -4.14
C SER A 672 -36.74 14.94 -5.02
N ILE A 673 -35.54 14.53 -4.57
CA ILE A 673 -34.29 14.80 -5.30
C ILE A 673 -33.77 13.50 -5.91
N GLN A 674 -33.70 13.46 -7.25
CA GLN A 674 -33.10 12.35 -7.99
C GLN A 674 -31.57 12.49 -8.08
N ILE A 675 -30.88 11.34 -8.15
CA ILE A 675 -29.42 11.26 -8.22
C ILE A 675 -28.88 11.95 -9.47
N LYS A 676 -29.47 11.66 -10.64
CA LYS A 676 -29.08 12.28 -11.92
C LYS A 676 -29.18 13.81 -11.90
N ASP A 677 -30.19 14.37 -11.23
CA ASP A 677 -30.39 15.82 -11.16
C ASP A 677 -29.34 16.50 -10.29
N VAL A 678 -28.87 15.82 -9.24
CA VAL A 678 -27.73 16.31 -8.45
C VAL A 678 -26.45 16.26 -9.25
N LEU A 679 -26.18 15.15 -9.95
CA LEU A 679 -24.98 15.00 -10.79
C LEU A 679 -24.95 16.01 -11.95
N ALA A 680 -26.11 16.37 -12.49
CA ALA A 680 -26.26 17.38 -13.54
C ALA A 680 -26.38 18.82 -13.01
N HIS A 681 -26.33 19.05 -11.69
CA HIS A 681 -26.53 20.35 -11.05
C HIS A 681 -27.86 21.03 -11.41
N GLN A 682 -28.98 20.31 -11.32
CA GLN A 682 -30.34 20.82 -11.59
C GLN A 682 -31.38 20.40 -10.53
N SER A 683 -30.92 19.93 -9.37
CA SER A 683 -31.78 19.43 -8.29
C SER A 683 -32.50 20.51 -7.47
N GLY A 684 -32.22 21.79 -7.71
CA GLY A 684 -32.72 22.90 -6.90
C GLY A 684 -32.02 23.08 -5.55
N LEU A 685 -31.04 22.24 -5.19
CA LEU A 685 -30.26 22.43 -3.96
C LEU A 685 -29.52 23.78 -3.96
N PRO A 686 -29.40 24.46 -2.81
CA PRO A 686 -28.53 25.62 -2.66
C PRO A 686 -27.08 25.31 -3.03
N GLY A 687 -26.36 26.32 -3.49
CA GLY A 687 -24.97 26.14 -3.93
C GLY A 687 -24.03 25.72 -2.80
N TRP A 688 -24.20 26.33 -1.63
CA TRP A 688 -23.32 26.20 -0.48
C TRP A 688 -24.08 26.55 0.81
N ILE A 689 -23.63 25.99 1.94
CA ILE A 689 -24.09 26.33 3.29
C ILE A 689 -22.85 26.63 4.14
N PRO A 690 -22.78 27.77 4.84
CA PRO A 690 -21.67 28.10 5.72
C PRO A 690 -21.79 27.39 7.08
N PHE A 691 -21.73 26.05 7.11
CA PHE A 691 -22.00 25.24 8.31
C PHE A 691 -21.20 25.67 9.55
N TYR A 692 -20.00 26.20 9.35
CA TYR A 692 -19.13 26.65 10.44
C TYR A 692 -19.71 27.85 11.22
N GLN A 693 -20.56 28.67 10.61
CA GLN A 693 -21.13 29.87 11.24
C GLN A 693 -22.02 29.54 12.43
N ASP A 694 -22.72 28.40 12.39
CA ASP A 694 -23.58 27.93 13.49
C ASP A 694 -22.79 27.68 14.78
N PHE A 695 -21.47 27.59 14.70
CA PHE A 695 -20.58 27.33 15.83
C PHE A 695 -19.68 28.51 16.21
N ILE A 696 -19.85 29.67 15.56
CA ILE A 696 -19.18 30.92 15.94
C ILE A 696 -20.07 31.66 16.94
N MET A 697 -19.52 31.93 18.12
CA MET A 697 -20.17 32.67 19.19
C MET A 697 -20.25 34.17 18.88
N SER A 698 -21.09 34.92 19.61
CA SER A 698 -21.25 36.37 19.40
C SER A 698 -19.97 37.20 19.61
N ASP A 699 -19.01 36.67 20.36
CA ASP A 699 -17.68 37.28 20.55
C ASP A 699 -16.66 36.88 19.47
N GLY A 700 -17.08 36.12 18.46
CA GLY A 700 -16.25 35.63 17.36
C GLY A 700 -15.42 34.38 17.69
N THR A 701 -15.54 33.82 18.89
CA THR A 701 -14.85 32.57 19.27
C THR A 701 -15.62 31.33 18.84
N LEU A 702 -14.93 30.19 18.70
CA LEU A 702 -15.58 28.90 18.43
C LEU A 702 -16.20 28.32 19.70
N SER A 703 -17.37 27.70 19.55
CA SER A 703 -18.04 27.03 20.66
C SER A 703 -17.16 25.94 21.28
N LYS A 704 -16.86 26.08 22.58
CA LYS A 704 -16.05 25.13 23.35
C LYS A 704 -16.72 23.76 23.54
N ASP A 705 -18.03 23.68 23.28
CA ASP A 705 -18.78 22.42 23.34
C ASP A 705 -18.45 21.49 22.16
N TYR A 706 -17.94 22.05 21.06
CA TYR A 706 -17.68 21.32 19.82
C TYR A 706 -16.25 21.43 19.33
N PHE A 707 -15.44 22.32 19.89
CA PHE A 707 -14.07 22.57 19.46
C PHE A 707 -13.08 22.56 20.61
N SER A 708 -11.89 22.01 20.35
CA SER A 708 -10.78 21.96 21.30
C SER A 708 -9.45 22.22 20.59
N ALA A 709 -8.51 22.86 21.30
CA ALA A 709 -7.14 23.05 20.81
C ALA A 709 -6.30 21.75 20.87
N LYS A 710 -6.77 20.74 21.60
CA LYS A 710 -6.12 19.44 21.76
C LYS A 710 -7.11 18.32 21.52
N GLU A 711 -6.61 17.19 21.02
CA GLU A 711 -7.40 15.98 20.91
C GLU A 711 -7.91 15.54 22.29
N THR A 712 -9.19 15.18 22.37
CA THR A 712 -9.85 14.64 23.56
C THR A 712 -10.74 13.47 23.15
N GLY A 713 -11.25 12.69 24.12
CA GLY A 713 -12.19 11.60 23.81
C GLY A 713 -13.45 12.05 23.04
N GLU A 714 -13.93 13.27 23.28
CA GLU A 714 -15.12 13.83 22.61
C GLU A 714 -14.81 14.65 21.35
N ASN A 715 -13.66 15.34 21.33
CA ASN A 715 -13.17 16.13 20.20
C ASN A 715 -11.92 15.47 19.60
N ASN A 716 -12.15 14.51 18.71
CA ASN A 716 -11.10 13.70 18.08
C ASN A 716 -11.07 13.79 16.55
N ILE A 717 -11.86 14.68 15.96
CA ILE A 717 -11.83 14.92 14.50
C ILE A 717 -10.83 16.04 14.22
N PHE A 718 -9.76 15.73 13.49
CA PHE A 718 -8.71 16.69 13.15
C PHE A 718 -9.21 17.74 12.16
N ILE A 719 -8.98 19.03 12.44
CA ILE A 719 -9.23 20.14 11.50
C ILE A 719 -7.91 20.81 11.12
N THR A 720 -7.12 21.18 12.13
CA THR A 720 -5.79 21.78 11.98
C THR A 720 -4.89 21.29 13.13
N PRO A 721 -3.56 21.47 13.07
CA PRO A 721 -2.67 21.10 14.18
C PRO A 721 -3.04 21.71 15.54
N SER A 722 -3.82 22.79 15.55
CA SER A 722 -4.28 23.48 16.76
C SER A 722 -5.80 23.46 16.94
N LEU A 723 -6.55 22.63 16.20
CA LEU A 723 -8.01 22.59 16.27
C LEU A 723 -8.57 21.20 15.95
N PHE A 724 -9.38 20.68 16.88
CA PHE A 724 -10.12 19.43 16.77
C PHE A 724 -11.60 19.69 17.00
N THR A 725 -12.47 18.87 16.40
CA THR A 725 -13.92 18.96 16.57
C THR A 725 -14.57 17.64 16.99
N SER A 726 -15.85 17.73 17.38
CA SER A 726 -16.67 16.60 17.81
C SER A 726 -17.40 15.95 16.63
N ARG A 727 -17.54 14.61 16.69
CA ARG A 727 -18.38 13.83 15.75
C ARG A 727 -19.84 14.28 15.73
N LYS A 728 -20.32 14.94 16.79
CA LYS A 728 -21.68 15.50 16.89
C LYS A 728 -21.99 16.53 15.80
N ILE A 729 -20.98 17.20 15.25
CA ILE A 729 -21.18 18.16 14.14
C ILE A 729 -21.66 17.46 12.87
N ARG A 730 -21.21 16.23 12.60
CA ARG A 730 -21.52 15.50 11.37
C ARG A 730 -23.03 15.37 11.15
N ASP A 731 -23.78 15.00 12.18
CA ASP A 731 -25.24 14.89 12.10
C ASP A 731 -25.93 16.24 11.88
N THR A 732 -25.34 17.32 12.41
CA THR A 732 -25.84 18.69 12.21
C THR A 732 -25.70 19.12 10.75
N ILE A 733 -24.56 18.83 10.11
CA ILE A 733 -24.34 19.12 8.68
C ILE A 733 -25.41 18.46 7.82
N PHE A 734 -25.62 17.15 7.99
CA PHE A 734 -26.63 16.43 7.20
C PHE A 734 -28.04 16.93 7.49
N LYS A 735 -28.36 17.22 8.75
CA LYS A 735 -29.66 17.81 9.12
C LYS A 735 -29.90 19.15 8.43
N SER A 736 -28.89 20.03 8.40
CA SER A 736 -28.97 21.32 7.71
C SER A 736 -29.20 21.13 6.21
N ILE A 737 -28.53 20.17 5.57
CA ILE A 737 -28.79 19.82 4.15
C ILE A 737 -30.24 19.36 3.95
N THR A 738 -30.75 18.47 4.81
CA THR A 738 -32.13 17.93 4.68
C THR A 738 -33.24 18.94 4.99
N SER A 739 -32.89 20.13 5.50
CA SER A 739 -33.84 21.17 5.92
C SER A 739 -33.84 22.40 5.01
N VAL A 740 -33.05 22.42 3.93
CA VAL A 740 -33.01 23.55 3.01
C VAL A 740 -34.29 23.69 2.22
N GLN A 741 -34.58 24.92 1.77
CA GLN A 741 -35.61 25.17 0.77
C GLN A 741 -35.04 24.89 -0.62
N LEU A 742 -35.72 24.05 -1.40
CA LEU A 742 -35.37 23.80 -2.80
C LEU A 742 -35.71 25.02 -3.65
N GLY A 743 -34.79 25.37 -4.56
CA GLY A 743 -35.05 26.30 -5.65
C GLY A 743 -35.69 25.60 -6.85
N GLU A 744 -35.77 26.33 -7.96
CA GLU A 744 -36.26 25.80 -9.23
C GLU A 744 -35.29 24.75 -9.82
N SER A 745 -35.85 23.80 -10.57
CA SER A 745 -35.10 22.76 -11.29
C SER A 745 -34.50 23.28 -12.61
N HIS A 746 -33.61 24.27 -12.50
CA HIS A 746 -32.74 24.71 -13.58
C HIS A 746 -31.27 24.56 -13.18
N TYR A 747 -30.34 24.75 -14.12
CA TYR A 747 -28.91 24.64 -13.83
C TYR A 747 -28.47 25.57 -12.68
N ARG A 748 -28.02 24.97 -11.58
CA ARG A 748 -27.47 25.64 -10.41
C ARG A 748 -26.38 24.77 -9.79
N TYR A 749 -25.14 25.26 -9.85
CA TYR A 749 -24.01 24.59 -9.21
C TYR A 749 -24.27 24.40 -7.70
N SER A 750 -24.07 23.17 -7.21
CA SER A 750 -24.30 22.81 -5.80
C SER A 750 -23.37 21.70 -5.32
N ASP A 751 -22.72 21.95 -4.18
CA ASP A 751 -21.84 20.99 -3.51
C ASP A 751 -22.57 20.04 -2.56
N LEU A 752 -23.77 20.41 -2.12
CA LEU A 752 -24.48 19.71 -1.03
C LEU A 752 -24.78 18.25 -1.36
N GLY A 753 -25.04 17.94 -2.63
CA GLY A 753 -25.26 16.57 -3.07
C GLY A 753 -24.05 15.65 -2.89
N PHE A 754 -22.83 16.18 -2.96
CA PHE A 754 -21.62 15.38 -2.83
C PHE A 754 -21.30 15.00 -1.37
N TYR A 755 -21.81 15.76 -0.40
CA TYR A 755 -21.85 15.31 1.00
C TYR A 755 -22.74 14.06 1.16
N LEU A 756 -23.89 14.06 0.49
CA LEU A 756 -24.84 12.94 0.53
C LEU A 756 -24.27 11.71 -0.19
N PHE A 757 -23.62 11.89 -1.35
CA PHE A 757 -22.94 10.80 -2.05
C PHE A 757 -21.84 10.16 -1.22
N GLN A 758 -21.00 10.96 -0.55
CA GLN A 758 -20.01 10.42 0.37
C GLN A 758 -20.65 9.55 1.45
N ARG A 759 -21.70 10.06 2.13
CA ARG A 759 -22.39 9.31 3.18
C ARG A 759 -22.97 7.99 2.67
N PHE A 760 -23.56 8.03 1.47
CA PHE A 760 -24.09 6.85 0.81
C PHE A 760 -22.97 5.84 0.51
N LEU A 761 -21.90 6.26 -0.15
CA LEU A 761 -20.78 5.39 -0.52
C LEU A 761 -20.11 4.77 0.70
N GLU A 762 -19.86 5.53 1.77
CA GLU A 762 -19.25 5.01 3.00
C GLU A 762 -20.14 3.97 3.69
N LYS A 763 -21.46 4.12 3.59
CA LYS A 763 -22.43 3.16 4.13
C LYS A 763 -22.51 1.89 3.29
N GLU A 764 -22.50 2.05 1.97
CA GLU A 764 -22.56 0.95 1.00
C GLU A 764 -21.32 0.05 1.12
N TYR A 765 -20.14 0.66 1.06
CA TYR A 765 -18.86 -0.06 1.12
C TYR A 765 -18.39 -0.34 2.55
N LYS A 766 -19.08 0.18 3.58
CA LYS A 766 -18.74 0.04 5.01
C LYS A 766 -17.30 0.46 5.34
N GLN A 767 -16.79 1.44 4.62
CA GLN A 767 -15.42 1.92 4.70
C GLN A 767 -15.38 3.41 4.33
N ASP A 768 -14.44 4.16 4.90
CA ASP A 768 -14.28 5.59 4.59
C ASP A 768 -13.82 5.79 3.14
N ILE A 769 -14.35 6.83 2.48
CA ILE A 769 -14.16 7.04 1.03
C ILE A 769 -12.69 7.21 0.64
N ASP A 770 -11.89 7.85 1.51
CA ASP A 770 -10.46 8.05 1.31
C ASP A 770 -9.70 6.72 1.28
N GLN A 771 -10.09 5.75 2.11
CA GLN A 771 -9.47 4.42 2.13
C GLN A 771 -9.84 3.62 0.88
N ILE A 772 -11.12 3.63 0.49
CA ILE A 772 -11.61 2.93 -0.72
C ILE A 772 -10.85 3.44 -1.95
N LEU A 773 -10.75 4.76 -2.11
CA LEU A 773 -10.05 5.38 -3.23
C LEU A 773 -8.56 5.11 -3.19
N LYS A 774 -7.93 5.23 -2.01
CA LYS A 774 -6.51 4.94 -1.86
C LYS A 774 -6.20 3.52 -2.32
N THR A 775 -6.91 2.52 -1.83
CA THR A 775 -6.63 1.10 -2.15
C THR A 775 -7.09 0.67 -3.54
N GLY A 776 -8.26 1.12 -3.98
CA GLY A 776 -8.88 0.67 -5.24
C GLY A 776 -8.43 1.44 -6.48
N TRP A 777 -8.05 2.72 -6.32
CA TRP A 777 -7.84 3.64 -7.43
C TRP A 777 -6.46 4.29 -7.43
N TYR A 778 -6.12 4.99 -6.36
CA TYR A 778 -4.91 5.83 -6.35
C TYR A 778 -3.64 5.00 -6.31
N ASN A 779 -3.58 3.99 -5.45
CA ASN A 779 -2.42 3.11 -5.37
C ASN A 779 -2.24 2.28 -6.66
N PRO A 780 -3.28 1.60 -7.20
CA PRO A 780 -3.10 0.78 -8.39
C PRO A 780 -2.75 1.57 -9.66
N MET A 781 -3.12 2.86 -9.72
CA MET A 781 -2.80 3.76 -10.83
C MET A 781 -1.51 4.59 -10.60
N GLU A 782 -0.83 4.40 -9.47
CA GLU A 782 0.37 5.14 -9.06
C GLU A 782 0.12 6.66 -9.04
N LEU A 783 -0.93 7.07 -8.34
CA LEU A 783 -1.35 8.46 -8.20
C LEU A 783 -0.86 9.02 -6.86
N GLU A 784 -0.18 10.15 -6.91
CA GLU A 784 0.14 10.98 -5.75
C GLU A 784 -1.10 11.84 -5.43
N MET A 785 -2.12 11.17 -4.90
CA MET A 785 -3.40 11.75 -4.47
C MET A 785 -3.75 11.29 -3.07
N THR A 786 -4.09 12.23 -2.20
CA THR A 786 -4.44 11.89 -0.82
C THR A 786 -5.33 12.93 -0.17
N TYR A 787 -6.22 12.48 0.71
CA TYR A 787 -6.84 13.35 1.70
C TYR A 787 -5.88 13.55 2.88
N SER A 788 -6.02 14.64 3.63
CA SER A 788 -5.23 14.90 4.85
C SER A 788 -3.73 14.58 4.69
N PRO A 789 -3.01 15.24 3.76
CA PRO A 789 -1.62 14.89 3.42
C PRO A 789 -0.68 14.90 4.62
N LEU A 790 -0.89 15.80 5.59
CA LEU A 790 -0.07 15.83 6.83
C LEU A 790 -0.21 14.55 7.67
N GLU A 791 -1.42 14.01 7.80
CA GLU A 791 -1.67 12.74 8.52
C GLU A 791 -1.15 11.53 7.72
N ASN A 792 -1.08 11.68 6.40
CA ASN A 792 -0.54 10.70 5.47
C ASN A 792 0.98 10.80 5.25
N GLY A 793 1.69 11.63 6.03
CA GLY A 793 3.16 11.64 6.10
C GLY A 793 3.86 12.62 5.17
N TYR A 794 3.12 13.49 4.46
CA TYR A 794 3.70 14.58 3.68
C TYR A 794 4.15 15.72 4.58
N LEU A 795 5.29 16.33 4.24
CA LEU A 795 5.76 17.53 4.93
C LEU A 795 5.06 18.76 4.36
N LYS A 796 4.95 19.82 5.17
CA LYS A 796 4.47 21.13 4.69
C LYS A 796 5.28 21.65 3.50
N SER A 797 6.57 21.32 3.42
CA SER A 797 7.42 21.66 2.27
C SER A 797 6.96 21.03 0.97
N ASP A 798 6.21 19.93 1.01
CA ASP A 798 5.76 19.17 -0.15
C ASP A 798 4.37 19.61 -0.64
N ILE A 799 3.76 20.59 0.02
CA ILE A 799 2.37 20.99 -0.18
C ILE A 799 2.29 22.49 -0.43
N ALA A 800 1.55 22.91 -1.45
CA ALA A 800 1.25 24.33 -1.66
C ALA A 800 0.33 24.84 -0.53
N PRO A 801 0.64 25.98 0.12
CA PRO A 801 -0.30 26.61 1.03
C PRO A 801 -1.53 27.07 0.25
N THR A 802 -2.70 26.98 0.88
CA THR A 802 -3.98 27.18 0.21
C THR A 802 -4.48 28.59 0.41
N GLU A 803 -4.69 29.04 1.63
CA GLU A 803 -5.21 30.39 1.93
C GLU A 803 -4.87 30.80 3.37
N TYR A 804 -5.09 32.07 3.73
CA TYR A 804 -5.25 32.50 5.12
C TYR A 804 -6.73 32.60 5.46
N ASP A 805 -7.26 31.61 6.19
CA ASP A 805 -8.67 31.61 6.57
C ASP A 805 -8.92 32.64 7.68
N SER A 806 -9.40 33.80 7.30
CA SER A 806 -9.72 34.90 8.21
C SER A 806 -11.11 34.80 8.85
N THR A 807 -11.90 33.74 8.59
CA THR A 807 -13.30 33.62 9.02
C THR A 807 -13.50 32.58 10.10
N PHE A 808 -13.08 31.33 9.85
CA PHE A 808 -13.34 30.17 10.70
C PHE A 808 -12.11 29.78 11.53
N ARG A 809 -11.03 29.36 10.86
CA ARG A 809 -9.84 28.80 11.53
C ARG A 809 -8.83 29.86 11.98
N LYS A 810 -8.88 31.08 11.43
CA LYS A 810 -8.00 32.22 11.77
C LYS A 810 -6.50 31.91 11.63
N ILE A 811 -6.14 31.02 10.70
CA ILE A 811 -4.75 30.60 10.45
C ILE A 811 -4.49 30.44 8.95
N GLN A 812 -3.21 30.34 8.59
CA GLN A 812 -2.82 29.85 7.26
C GLN A 812 -3.18 28.37 7.11
N ILE A 813 -4.00 28.06 6.13
CA ILE A 813 -4.36 26.72 5.72
C ILE A 813 -3.24 26.14 4.87
N HIS A 814 -2.63 25.06 5.35
CA HIS A 814 -1.48 24.43 4.70
C HIS A 814 -1.43 22.93 5.06
N GLY A 815 -1.76 22.08 4.09
CA GLY A 815 -1.83 20.62 4.27
C GLY A 815 -3.11 20.12 4.93
N THR A 816 -4.11 20.99 5.07
CA THR A 816 -5.48 20.67 5.49
C THR A 816 -6.45 21.30 4.49
N VAL A 817 -7.64 20.72 4.33
CA VAL A 817 -8.63 21.19 3.35
C VAL A 817 -8.99 22.66 3.54
N HIS A 818 -9.12 23.41 2.45
CA HIS A 818 -9.61 24.79 2.47
C HIS A 818 -11.12 24.86 2.84
N ASP A 819 -11.96 24.03 2.22
CA ASP A 819 -13.41 24.07 2.39
C ASP A 819 -13.80 23.88 3.86
N GLN A 820 -14.52 24.85 4.42
CA GLN A 820 -14.85 24.86 5.84
C GLN A 820 -15.76 23.68 6.22
N GLY A 821 -16.70 23.29 5.34
CA GLY A 821 -17.62 22.18 5.61
C GLY A 821 -16.93 20.82 5.58
N ALA A 822 -16.04 20.59 4.63
CA ALA A 822 -15.17 19.41 4.59
C ALA A 822 -14.24 19.34 5.80
N ALA A 823 -13.74 20.49 6.27
CA ALA A 823 -12.91 20.56 7.46
C ALA A 823 -13.68 20.09 8.72
N LEU A 824 -14.96 20.43 8.84
CA LEU A 824 -15.84 19.93 9.91
C LEU A 824 -16.12 18.42 9.84
N LEU A 825 -15.89 17.79 8.69
CA LEU A 825 -15.97 16.34 8.50
C LEU A 825 -14.63 15.62 8.71
N GLY A 826 -13.59 16.33 9.15
CA GLY A 826 -12.25 15.75 9.34
C GLY A 826 -11.34 15.82 8.11
N GLY A 827 -11.68 16.67 7.14
CA GLY A 827 -10.86 16.89 5.95
C GLY A 827 -11.17 16.00 4.76
N VAL A 828 -12.11 15.05 4.91
CA VAL A 828 -12.53 14.12 3.86
C VAL A 828 -13.97 14.43 3.45
N ALA A 829 -14.15 14.97 2.25
CA ALA A 829 -15.48 15.21 1.68
C ALA A 829 -15.58 14.88 0.20
N GLY A 830 -16.77 14.47 -0.26
CA GLY A 830 -16.99 14.10 -1.66
C GLY A 830 -16.76 15.22 -2.68
N HIS A 831 -16.78 16.49 -2.24
CA HIS A 831 -16.58 17.68 -3.09
C HIS A 831 -15.24 18.39 -2.88
N ALA A 832 -14.52 18.12 -1.79
CA ALA A 832 -13.30 18.84 -1.39
C ALA A 832 -12.40 18.04 -0.43
N GLY A 833 -11.14 18.46 -0.30
CA GLY A 833 -10.18 17.89 0.66
C GLY A 833 -9.14 16.95 0.07
N LEU A 834 -9.28 16.63 -1.21
CA LEU A 834 -8.26 15.88 -1.94
C LEU A 834 -7.09 16.80 -2.32
N PHE A 835 -5.88 16.30 -2.14
CA PHE A 835 -4.64 16.94 -2.56
C PHE A 835 -3.97 16.10 -3.65
N ALA A 836 -3.44 16.75 -4.68
CA ALA A 836 -2.82 16.06 -5.82
C ALA A 836 -1.76 16.92 -6.52
N ASN A 837 -0.86 16.28 -7.27
CA ASN A 837 -0.06 16.95 -8.30
C ASN A 837 -0.72 16.84 -9.69
N ALA A 838 -0.30 17.70 -10.63
CA ALA A 838 -0.93 17.80 -11.95
C ALA A 838 -0.81 16.50 -12.77
N SER A 839 0.32 15.80 -12.66
CA SER A 839 0.53 14.52 -13.32
C SER A 839 -0.48 13.46 -12.89
N SER A 840 -0.75 13.35 -11.59
CA SER A 840 -1.72 12.38 -11.07
C SER A 840 -3.15 12.68 -11.56
N VAL A 841 -3.55 13.96 -11.54
CA VAL A 841 -4.85 14.38 -12.10
C VAL A 841 -4.90 14.07 -13.60
N GLY A 842 -3.80 14.29 -14.33
CA GLY A 842 -3.66 13.96 -15.74
C GLY A 842 -3.85 12.47 -16.03
N LYS A 843 -3.28 11.59 -15.22
CA LYS A 843 -3.45 10.13 -15.34
C LYS A 843 -4.90 9.69 -15.15
N MET A 844 -5.63 10.27 -14.17
CA MET A 844 -7.06 10.01 -13.99
C MET A 844 -7.89 10.49 -15.19
N MET A 845 -7.61 11.70 -15.68
CA MET A 845 -8.29 12.22 -16.86
C MET A 845 -7.98 11.39 -18.12
N GLN A 846 -6.76 10.88 -18.25
CA GLN A 846 -6.39 9.98 -19.34
C GLN A 846 -7.14 8.64 -19.24
N MET A 847 -7.35 8.12 -18.03
CA MET A 847 -8.17 6.92 -17.81
C MET A 847 -9.62 7.13 -18.28
N PHE A 848 -10.22 8.27 -17.92
CA PHE A 848 -11.56 8.63 -18.43
C PHE A 848 -11.56 8.79 -19.96
N LEU A 849 -10.57 9.50 -20.52
CA LEU A 849 -10.44 9.68 -21.97
C LEU A 849 -10.33 8.35 -22.74
N ASN A 850 -9.68 7.35 -22.12
CA ASN A 850 -9.49 6.01 -22.67
C ASN A 850 -10.69 5.07 -22.42
N GLY A 851 -11.87 5.62 -22.09
CA GLY A 851 -13.08 4.83 -21.85
C GLY A 851 -12.97 3.95 -20.61
N GLY A 852 -12.26 4.38 -19.57
CA GLY A 852 -12.16 3.64 -18.31
C GLY A 852 -10.92 2.78 -18.17
N SER A 853 -10.00 2.80 -19.15
CA SER A 853 -8.78 2.00 -19.14
C SER A 853 -7.50 2.81 -18.93
N TYR A 854 -6.58 2.30 -18.11
CA TYR A 854 -5.29 2.95 -17.86
C TYR A 854 -4.20 1.92 -17.51
N ASN A 855 -3.01 2.08 -18.07
CA ASN A 855 -1.86 1.18 -17.88
C ASN A 855 -2.20 -0.32 -18.11
N GLY A 856 -3.07 -0.61 -19.09
CA GLY A 856 -3.46 -1.98 -19.42
C GLY A 856 -4.49 -2.61 -18.48
N TYR A 857 -5.06 -1.83 -17.56
CA TYR A 857 -6.16 -2.24 -16.70
C TYR A 857 -7.44 -1.52 -17.10
N GLU A 858 -8.56 -2.23 -17.10
CA GLU A 858 -9.90 -1.65 -17.17
C GLU A 858 -10.37 -1.36 -15.75
N TYR A 859 -10.63 -0.08 -15.44
CA TYR A 859 -11.14 0.39 -14.16
C TYR A 859 -12.66 0.61 -14.21
N LEU A 860 -13.18 1.01 -15.38
CA LEU A 860 -14.59 1.21 -15.68
C LEU A 860 -14.89 0.74 -17.10
N ASN A 861 -16.13 0.37 -17.34
CA ASN A 861 -16.63 0.04 -18.66
C ASN A 861 -16.69 1.31 -19.54
N PRO A 862 -16.24 1.25 -20.81
CA PRO A 862 -16.36 2.37 -21.75
C PRO A 862 -17.78 2.93 -21.87
N LYS A 863 -18.81 2.08 -21.82
CA LYS A 863 -20.22 2.52 -21.90
C LYS A 863 -20.63 3.36 -20.70
N THR A 864 -20.08 3.10 -19.52
CA THR A 864 -20.33 3.88 -18.31
C THR A 864 -19.71 5.25 -18.44
N ILE A 865 -18.46 5.34 -18.91
CA ILE A 865 -17.82 6.63 -19.19
C ILE A 865 -18.65 7.44 -20.17
N ASP A 866 -19.01 6.84 -21.32
CA ASP A 866 -19.80 7.49 -22.36
C ASP A 866 -21.12 8.06 -21.81
N LEU A 867 -21.81 7.30 -20.96
CA LEU A 867 -23.06 7.74 -20.33
C LEU A 867 -22.84 8.97 -19.44
N PHE A 868 -21.82 8.94 -18.58
CA PHE A 868 -21.62 10.00 -17.59
C PHE A 868 -21.04 11.29 -18.17
N VAL A 869 -20.23 11.21 -19.23
CA VAL A 869 -19.69 12.40 -19.91
C VAL A 869 -20.63 12.95 -20.99
N LYS A 870 -21.65 12.18 -21.38
CA LYS A 870 -22.69 12.64 -22.32
C LYS A 870 -23.50 13.78 -21.70
N CYS A 871 -23.94 14.72 -22.55
CA CYS A 871 -24.81 15.81 -22.12
C CYS A 871 -26.14 15.23 -21.68
N PHE A 872 -26.48 15.44 -20.42
CA PHE A 872 -27.63 14.80 -19.80
C PHE A 872 -28.94 15.54 -20.08
N SER A 873 -28.95 16.87 -20.09
CA SER A 873 -30.18 17.69 -20.22
C SER A 873 -30.03 18.86 -21.19
N CYS A 874 -29.31 18.64 -22.29
CA CYS A 874 -29.05 19.65 -23.33
C CYS A 874 -30.33 20.31 -23.87
N ASP A 875 -31.41 19.54 -24.03
CA ASP A 875 -32.70 20.05 -24.53
C ASP A 875 -33.33 21.12 -23.61
N SER A 876 -32.96 21.12 -22.33
CA SER A 876 -33.38 22.12 -21.33
C SER A 876 -32.37 23.27 -21.16
N GLY A 877 -31.33 23.31 -21.98
CA GLY A 877 -30.24 24.29 -21.89
C GLY A 877 -29.14 23.93 -20.88
N ASN A 878 -29.25 22.82 -20.16
CA ASN A 878 -28.21 22.35 -19.25
C ASN A 878 -27.19 21.46 -19.97
N ARG A 879 -26.00 22.02 -20.25
CA ARG A 879 -24.92 21.31 -20.95
C ARG A 879 -24.20 20.24 -20.13
N ARG A 880 -24.49 20.07 -18.85
CA ARG A 880 -23.72 19.19 -17.96
C ARG A 880 -23.77 17.72 -18.36
N GLY A 881 -22.64 17.04 -18.17
CA GLY A 881 -22.63 15.59 -17.97
C GLY A 881 -22.95 15.26 -16.51
N LEU A 882 -23.11 13.97 -16.22
CA LEU A 882 -23.33 13.50 -14.85
C LEU A 882 -22.00 13.59 -14.07
N GLY A 883 -21.86 14.65 -13.28
CA GLY A 883 -20.64 14.94 -12.51
C GLY A 883 -19.54 15.67 -13.28
N PHE A 884 -19.64 15.79 -14.60
CA PHE A 884 -18.63 16.44 -15.46
C PHE A 884 -19.13 17.73 -16.11
N ASP A 885 -18.25 18.73 -16.21
CA ASP A 885 -18.44 19.86 -17.11
C ASP A 885 -18.29 19.43 -18.57
N ARG A 886 -19.00 20.13 -19.44
CA ARG A 886 -18.89 20.07 -20.91
C ARG A 886 -18.63 21.45 -21.47
N PRO A 887 -18.10 21.60 -22.71
CA PRO A 887 -17.73 22.91 -23.22
C PRO A 887 -18.95 23.80 -23.43
N GLN A 888 -18.71 25.10 -23.35
CA GLN A 888 -19.62 26.12 -23.84
C GLN A 888 -19.02 26.70 -25.11
N ILE A 889 -19.74 26.56 -26.23
CA ILE A 889 -19.24 26.93 -27.56
C ILE A 889 -19.37 28.45 -27.77
N ASP A 890 -20.45 29.06 -27.28
CA ASP A 890 -20.72 30.49 -27.41
C ASP A 890 -20.76 31.20 -26.05
N GLY A 891 -20.11 32.37 -25.96
CA GLY A 891 -20.05 33.21 -24.76
C GLY A 891 -19.09 32.71 -23.67
N ASP A 892 -19.13 33.34 -22.50
CA ASP A 892 -18.23 33.04 -21.39
C ASP A 892 -18.51 31.65 -20.80
N GLY A 893 -17.48 30.82 -20.67
CA GLY A 893 -17.61 29.44 -20.19
C GLY A 893 -16.31 28.84 -19.66
N PRO A 894 -16.31 27.55 -19.29
CA PRO A 894 -15.15 26.88 -18.69
C PRO A 894 -14.04 26.56 -19.70
N THR A 895 -14.26 26.84 -20.99
CA THR A 895 -13.41 26.45 -22.12
C THR A 895 -13.27 27.58 -23.12
N CYS A 896 -12.21 27.55 -23.93
CA CYS A 896 -11.92 28.53 -25.00
C CYS A 896 -12.96 28.64 -26.15
N GLY A 897 -14.03 27.83 -26.14
CA GLY A 897 -14.92 27.66 -27.31
C GLY A 897 -14.30 26.89 -28.49
N CYS A 898 -13.02 26.50 -28.37
CA CYS A 898 -12.21 25.89 -29.41
C CYS A 898 -12.00 24.37 -29.25
N VAL A 899 -12.68 23.75 -28.28
CA VAL A 899 -12.60 22.30 -28.00
C VAL A 899 -13.79 21.57 -28.60
N SER A 900 -13.65 20.26 -28.84
CA SER A 900 -14.77 19.46 -29.36
C SER A 900 -15.96 19.48 -28.42
N SER A 901 -17.17 19.41 -28.99
CA SER A 901 -18.42 19.32 -28.20
C SER A 901 -18.48 18.09 -27.30
N LYS A 902 -17.70 17.04 -27.59
CA LYS A 902 -17.58 15.80 -26.80
C LYS A 902 -16.60 15.90 -25.63
N SER A 903 -15.80 16.96 -25.58
CA SER A 903 -14.85 17.16 -24.49
C SER A 903 -15.55 17.33 -23.14
N PHE A 904 -14.85 16.97 -22.08
CA PHE A 904 -15.38 16.99 -20.73
C PHE A 904 -14.28 17.28 -19.71
N GLY A 905 -14.66 17.74 -18.53
CA GLY A 905 -13.70 18.07 -17.49
C GLY A 905 -14.34 18.65 -16.26
N HIS A 906 -13.58 19.43 -15.51
CA HIS A 906 -14.11 20.21 -14.39
C HIS A 906 -13.16 21.39 -14.06
N THR A 907 -13.73 22.48 -13.56
CA THR A 907 -12.97 23.61 -13.00
C THR A 907 -13.01 23.59 -11.47
N GLY A 908 -11.95 24.01 -10.78
CA GLY A 908 -11.91 24.00 -9.32
C GLY A 908 -11.78 25.38 -8.67
N PHE A 909 -12.32 25.47 -7.45
CA PHE A 909 -12.35 26.71 -6.68
C PHE A 909 -10.95 27.23 -6.33
N THR A 910 -10.00 26.33 -6.08
CA THR A 910 -8.60 26.66 -5.76
C THR A 910 -7.79 27.15 -6.96
N GLY A 911 -8.42 27.35 -8.13
CA GLY A 911 -7.75 27.78 -9.36
C GLY A 911 -7.31 26.61 -10.24
N THR A 912 -7.91 25.44 -10.04
CA THR A 912 -7.56 24.20 -10.74
C THR A 912 -8.46 23.99 -11.95
N PHE A 913 -8.00 23.16 -12.89
CA PHE A 913 -8.67 22.83 -14.13
C PHE A 913 -8.13 21.51 -14.67
N ALA A 914 -9.04 20.63 -15.11
CA ALA A 914 -8.70 19.37 -15.72
C ALA A 914 -9.71 19.09 -16.85
N TRP A 915 -9.21 18.85 -18.06
CA TRP A 915 -10.04 18.72 -19.26
C TRP A 915 -9.49 17.66 -20.19
N ALA A 916 -10.39 16.85 -20.75
CA ALA A 916 -10.08 15.82 -21.73
C ALA A 916 -10.95 15.99 -22.98
N ASP A 917 -10.34 15.84 -24.14
CA ASP A 917 -11.00 15.99 -25.43
C ASP A 917 -10.84 14.71 -26.27
N PRO A 918 -11.90 13.89 -26.40
CA PRO A 918 -11.89 12.65 -27.18
C PRO A 918 -11.50 12.80 -28.65
N GLU A 919 -11.77 13.94 -29.28
CA GLU A 919 -11.51 14.10 -30.72
C GLU A 919 -10.04 14.45 -30.99
N SER A 920 -9.48 15.38 -30.21
CA SER A 920 -8.07 15.77 -30.32
C SER A 920 -7.12 14.83 -29.55
N GLY A 921 -7.66 14.00 -28.65
CA GLY A 921 -6.91 13.13 -27.74
C GLY A 921 -6.18 13.88 -26.63
N ILE A 922 -6.49 15.17 -26.42
CA ILE A 922 -5.76 16.04 -25.49
C ILE A 922 -6.29 15.86 -24.07
N VAL A 923 -5.38 15.76 -23.09
CA VAL A 923 -5.65 15.98 -21.67
C VAL A 923 -4.84 17.18 -21.21
N LEU A 924 -5.50 18.19 -20.66
CA LEU A 924 -4.88 19.38 -20.10
C LEU A 924 -5.28 19.53 -18.63
N VAL A 925 -4.28 19.64 -17.76
CA VAL A 925 -4.45 19.93 -16.34
C VAL A 925 -3.64 21.17 -15.99
N PHE A 926 -4.28 22.08 -15.27
CA PHE A 926 -3.67 23.27 -14.68
C PHE A 926 -4.03 23.28 -13.19
N LEU A 927 -3.03 23.17 -12.31
CA LEU A 927 -3.20 23.33 -10.87
C LEU A 927 -2.51 24.61 -10.42
N SER A 928 -3.17 25.40 -9.57
CA SER A 928 -2.56 26.59 -8.96
C SER A 928 -3.04 26.71 -7.52
N ASN A 929 -2.37 27.56 -6.75
CA ASN A 929 -2.81 28.00 -5.43
C ASN A 929 -3.29 29.45 -5.49
N ARG A 930 -4.19 29.77 -6.43
CA ARG A 930 -4.66 31.15 -6.67
C ARG A 930 -5.28 31.82 -5.44
N ILE A 931 -5.85 31.03 -4.54
CA ILE A 931 -6.46 31.50 -3.30
C ILE A 931 -5.46 31.76 -2.18
N PHE A 932 -4.15 31.58 -2.44
CA PHE A 932 -3.11 31.96 -1.49
C PHE A 932 -2.60 33.37 -1.76
N PRO A 933 -2.56 34.27 -0.76
CA PRO A 933 -3.07 34.09 0.60
C PRO A 933 -4.57 34.40 0.76
N ASP A 934 -5.22 34.95 -0.26
CA ASP A 934 -6.60 35.46 -0.20
C ASP A 934 -7.54 34.72 -1.16
N ALA A 935 -8.59 34.11 -0.62
CA ALA A 935 -9.59 33.38 -1.40
C ALA A 935 -10.46 34.27 -2.31
N GLU A 936 -10.51 35.58 -2.06
CA GLU A 936 -11.22 36.52 -2.92
C GLU A 936 -10.43 36.93 -4.18
N ASN A 937 -9.23 36.37 -4.39
CA ASN A 937 -8.44 36.67 -5.59
C ASN A 937 -9.10 36.13 -6.88
N LYS A 938 -9.63 37.05 -7.71
CA LYS A 938 -10.35 36.75 -8.95
C LYS A 938 -9.51 36.92 -10.22
N LYS A 939 -8.25 37.34 -10.11
CA LYS A 939 -7.38 37.67 -11.25
C LYS A 939 -7.19 36.53 -12.25
N ILE A 940 -7.19 35.27 -11.79
CA ILE A 940 -7.12 34.11 -12.69
C ILE A 940 -8.29 34.05 -13.68
N TYR A 941 -9.46 34.56 -13.30
CA TYR A 941 -10.64 34.67 -14.14
C TYR A 941 -10.61 35.94 -14.99
N GLU A 942 -10.21 37.07 -14.40
CA GLU A 942 -10.12 38.37 -15.09
C GLU A 942 -9.11 38.35 -16.25
N LEU A 943 -8.00 37.63 -16.08
CA LEU A 943 -6.96 37.43 -17.11
C LEU A 943 -7.24 36.24 -18.02
N ASP A 944 -8.32 35.50 -17.74
CA ASP A 944 -8.77 34.31 -18.48
C ASP A 944 -7.66 33.27 -18.73
N ILE A 945 -6.82 33.04 -17.73
CA ILE A 945 -5.56 32.28 -17.88
C ILE A 945 -5.81 30.86 -18.39
N ARG A 946 -6.82 30.16 -17.86
CA ARG A 946 -7.03 28.72 -18.09
C ARG A 946 -7.51 28.43 -19.52
N THR A 947 -8.47 29.21 -20.01
CA THR A 947 -9.00 29.10 -21.38
C THR A 947 -7.97 29.59 -22.40
N ARG A 948 -7.18 30.64 -22.10
CA ARG A 948 -6.08 31.09 -22.97
C ARG A 948 -4.99 30.05 -23.10
N ILE A 949 -4.63 29.36 -22.01
CA ILE A 949 -3.72 28.21 -22.06
C ILE A 949 -4.35 27.09 -22.91
N GLN A 950 -5.62 26.76 -22.70
CA GLN A 950 -6.32 25.76 -23.51
C GLN A 950 -6.34 26.13 -25.00
N GLN A 951 -6.61 27.39 -25.35
CA GLN A 951 -6.61 27.89 -26.71
C GLN A 951 -5.22 27.82 -27.35
N ALA A 952 -4.18 28.22 -26.62
CA ALA A 952 -2.80 28.12 -27.09
C ALA A 952 -2.41 26.67 -27.38
N VAL A 953 -2.77 25.75 -26.47
CA VAL A 953 -2.56 24.31 -26.65
C VAL A 953 -3.27 23.82 -27.91
N GLN A 954 -4.55 24.16 -28.12
CA GLN A 954 -5.29 23.74 -29.31
C GLN A 954 -4.67 24.29 -30.60
N ASN A 955 -4.35 25.59 -30.65
CA ASN A 955 -3.79 26.25 -31.83
C ASN A 955 -2.41 25.73 -32.27
N CYS A 956 -1.60 25.28 -31.32
CA CYS A 956 -0.25 24.80 -31.63
C CYS A 956 -0.22 23.29 -31.94
N ILE A 957 -1.24 22.54 -31.53
CA ILE A 957 -1.26 21.06 -31.64
C ILE A 957 -2.16 20.57 -32.79
N LEU A 958 -3.23 21.30 -33.10
CA LEU A 958 -4.17 21.02 -34.19
C LEU A 958 -3.94 21.99 -35.34
#